data_AF-A0A316YVQ4-F1
#
_entry.id   AF-A0A316YVQ4-F1
#
_cell.length_a   1.000
_cell.length_b   1.000
_cell.length_c   1.000
_cell.angle_alpha   90.00
_cell.angle_beta   90.00
_cell.angle_gamma   90.00
#
_symmetry.space_group_name_H-M   'P 1'
#
loop_
_entity.id
_entity.type
_entity.pdbx_description
1 polymer ?
#
loop_
_entity_poly.entity_id
_entity_poly.type
_entity_poly.pdbx_seq_one_letter_code
_entity_poly.pdbx_strand_id
1 'polypeptide(L)'
;MEGSSDLFQLHPILYPALPDDHRIKADSPAAISRAVRCSEPFGTNLYLGSSDGQIHWYSHTPSAPSTSSAPNDQEYQHVASRTISTMGKPVERIMILAPLSIAAVLSESTLSFYELPDLQPVHPQVLPHTKGVASVVIDDAEGQEADGEGLVSLCIIKRKQIILVKVGSDTWRIIKEIPLPSGALLARRFADALCIATSSDYSVVDLSQATLSPVGLPISETSDSPSASVRPSILSVSKGKGNCVFLLTSHSQDLTLGVFITPQGGPTAEILEWPSHPRALALEYPYLHALLRNDTIEVHNVQTMQRVQILHLPSALEPRLLSSAATSLEVVESASQDKLRLITATVGRSSIRRVDAAADDDDNARGPMSWKREVLGARMKSRVLLVCKNAVQCLCMTRTTTFAMRALIRGDFRRCQALADEAWSQVQEAGDDGSKEALELEYINQVIGFWHLKSLRFEQAGAYLLRSGLDLHPILCCLFPDLIPPSSQVEKEVEIFADIEQELVAIGSCQDYVRNNLEDNYSPPLDVDEDDVLKKLFGLLMSRARGLVRTLLEDHRLTSNHYRGERLPRHLADTALAQLYAQENDKASLTNLLAENNECDEATIEPLLEQNECWAALAKIKEKQGDWSRALDLSTRLIGGELVDAAFAGTVQDVATMLSSCDDPRLVRQYGLWLVQRDADAGIRLLTRGVGRGSDKLAAGDHQGTLSELRKIDEKAAEAFLEYLVLSRKQSLPDAHMDLVTTLLGRIASALEDDAERQAMAEVATDYREGAYEDSFVAHLALRIDGSKVMLERLKLIMLLQGSQVLNVESLLGVIQRVPILMFEQAVLLGKLRHNREALQILAINLRDANSAEAFCHQGGQVLSPMLAERIANDGRPQLKLYATLVTRGATKKKIAPAHPPATMPSGKPDMNDGEKSKLLRLLLQIYLDQSSRGEGGEETYQIPTAHLLNTQAIHLSTLDILEQVPDAWPLKTLETFLTKKLRGGVVRRHQGLVERGVCLAQNLEVNEVVWARLRSMGGIIQDESYDDDGVEGDGDRRDGGDDASLVVEEKKLVPLPPVDDRSAVDVDSPNSLPRKDEMDQAAVASFTQREFA
;
A
#
# COMPACT_ATOMS: atom_id res chain seq x y z
N MET A 1 41.85 -5.29 -40.58
CA MET A 1 41.01 -6.35 -41.18
C MET A 1 39.64 -6.23 -40.58
N GLU A 2 38.65 -5.99 -41.43
CA GLU A 2 37.25 -5.72 -41.08
C GLU A 2 36.70 -6.83 -40.18
N GLY A 3 36.54 -6.55 -38.88
CA GLY A 3 35.83 -7.42 -37.97
C GLY A 3 34.35 -7.35 -38.32
N SER A 4 33.89 -8.31 -39.12
CA SER A 4 32.56 -8.34 -39.70
C SER A 4 31.47 -8.18 -38.64
N SER A 5 30.60 -7.20 -38.86
CA SER A 5 29.32 -7.01 -38.16
C SER A 5 28.30 -8.00 -38.71
N ASP A 6 28.63 -9.28 -38.64
CA ASP A 6 27.84 -10.37 -39.20
C ASP A 6 26.68 -10.71 -38.26
N LEU A 7 25.48 -10.27 -38.62
CA LEU A 7 24.26 -10.44 -37.80
C LEU A 7 24.01 -11.89 -37.39
N PHE A 8 24.31 -12.85 -38.28
CA PHE A 8 24.22 -14.28 -38.02
C PHE A 8 25.61 -14.91 -38.06
N GLN A 9 25.86 -15.85 -37.14
CA GLN A 9 27.10 -16.59 -37.04
C GLN A 9 26.86 -18.09 -36.85
N LEU A 10 27.78 -18.89 -37.37
CA LEU A 10 27.77 -20.34 -37.20
C LEU A 10 28.46 -20.71 -35.90
N HIS A 11 27.73 -21.42 -35.05
CA HIS A 11 28.24 -22.00 -33.82
C HIS A 11 28.41 -23.52 -34.00
N PRO A 12 29.62 -24.06 -33.83
CA PRO A 12 29.84 -25.50 -33.89
C PRO A 12 29.23 -26.18 -32.66
N ILE A 13 28.39 -27.20 -32.88
CA ILE A 13 27.77 -27.96 -31.79
C ILE A 13 28.49 -29.30 -31.59
N LEU A 14 28.65 -30.07 -32.66
CA LEU A 14 29.25 -31.40 -32.62
C LEU A 14 30.21 -31.61 -33.78
N TYR A 15 31.45 -31.97 -33.45
CA TYR A 15 32.45 -32.46 -34.39
C TYR A 15 33.49 -33.34 -33.67
N PRO A 16 33.71 -34.59 -34.10
CA PRO A 16 32.90 -35.33 -35.07
C PRO A 16 31.49 -35.61 -34.53
N ALA A 17 30.48 -35.53 -35.41
CA ALA A 17 29.08 -35.76 -35.04
C ALA A 17 28.66 -37.23 -35.06
N LEU A 18 29.40 -38.09 -35.74
CA LEU A 18 29.18 -39.55 -35.72
C LEU A 18 30.21 -40.18 -34.79
N PRO A 19 29.79 -41.06 -33.86
CA PRO A 19 30.72 -41.75 -32.97
C PRO A 19 31.56 -42.75 -33.77
N ASP A 20 32.80 -42.99 -33.33
CA ASP A 20 33.68 -43.98 -33.95
C ASP A 20 33.07 -45.38 -33.83
N ASP A 21 32.77 -46.00 -34.98
CA ASP A 21 32.28 -47.38 -35.02
C ASP A 21 33.43 -48.33 -35.30
N HIS A 22 33.97 -48.96 -34.25
CA HIS A 22 35.04 -49.95 -34.34
C HIS A 22 34.68 -51.18 -35.20
N ARG A 23 33.40 -51.38 -35.55
CA ARG A 23 32.93 -52.47 -36.42
C ARG A 23 33.17 -52.19 -37.90
N ILE A 24 33.34 -50.93 -38.28
CA ILE A 24 33.52 -50.50 -39.67
C ILE A 24 34.98 -50.08 -39.86
N LYS A 25 35.72 -50.75 -40.76
CA LYS A 25 37.09 -50.33 -41.11
C LYS A 25 37.04 -48.92 -41.70
N ALA A 26 37.92 -48.02 -41.25
CA ALA A 26 37.95 -46.61 -41.65
C ALA A 26 38.03 -46.40 -43.18
N ASP A 27 38.73 -47.28 -43.90
CA ASP A 27 38.89 -47.21 -45.37
C ASP A 27 37.80 -47.96 -46.16
N SER A 28 36.79 -48.51 -45.48
CA SER A 28 35.70 -49.20 -46.18
C SER A 28 34.79 -48.20 -46.89
N PRO A 29 34.22 -48.55 -48.07
CA PRO A 29 33.26 -47.69 -48.76
C PRO A 29 32.04 -47.36 -47.89
N ALA A 30 31.68 -48.25 -46.96
CA ALA A 30 30.65 -48.01 -45.95
C ALA A 30 31.03 -46.86 -44.99
N ALA A 31 32.25 -46.87 -44.42
CA ALA A 31 32.76 -45.78 -43.59
C ALA A 31 32.83 -44.44 -44.35
N ILE A 32 33.31 -44.45 -45.59
CA ILE A 32 33.46 -43.24 -46.43
C ILE A 32 32.09 -42.63 -46.77
N SER A 33 31.05 -43.48 -46.93
CA SER A 33 29.67 -43.08 -47.23
C SER A 33 28.84 -42.71 -45.99
N ARG A 34 29.36 -42.97 -44.78
CA ARG A 34 28.69 -42.67 -43.52
C ARG A 34 28.55 -41.16 -43.33
N ALA A 35 27.35 -40.72 -42.99
CA ALA A 35 27.07 -39.31 -42.83
C ALA A 35 25.80 -39.07 -42.02
N VAL A 36 25.72 -37.88 -41.43
CA VAL A 36 24.48 -37.39 -40.80
C VAL A 36 23.46 -37.02 -41.90
N ARG A 37 22.20 -37.39 -41.68
CA ARG A 37 21.07 -37.14 -42.60
C ARG A 37 20.09 -36.12 -42.05
N CYS A 38 19.78 -36.21 -40.76
CA CYS A 38 18.86 -35.31 -40.08
C CYS A 38 19.27 -35.17 -38.61
N SER A 39 18.88 -34.07 -38.00
CA SER A 39 19.14 -33.78 -36.59
C SER A 39 17.94 -33.05 -36.00
N GLU A 40 17.54 -33.44 -34.80
CA GLU A 40 16.49 -32.74 -34.05
C GLU A 40 16.89 -32.59 -32.57
N PRO A 41 16.72 -31.41 -31.98
CA PRO A 41 16.91 -31.17 -30.55
C PRO A 41 15.62 -31.45 -29.76
N PHE A 42 15.76 -31.83 -28.50
CA PHE A 42 14.68 -31.90 -27.52
C PHE A 42 15.24 -31.72 -26.11
N GLY A 43 14.88 -30.60 -25.47
CA GLY A 43 15.45 -30.20 -24.18
C GLY A 43 16.97 -30.02 -24.28
N THR A 44 17.70 -30.66 -23.38
CA THR A 44 19.18 -30.69 -23.35
C THR A 44 19.79 -31.78 -24.24
N ASN A 45 18.96 -32.49 -25.02
CA ASN A 45 19.39 -33.63 -25.85
C ASN A 45 19.35 -33.29 -27.34
N LEU A 46 20.26 -33.90 -28.09
CA LEU A 46 20.36 -33.80 -29.54
C LEU A 46 20.36 -35.21 -30.17
N TYR A 47 19.45 -35.43 -31.11
CA TYR A 47 19.27 -36.72 -31.79
C TYR A 47 19.71 -36.62 -33.24
N LEU A 48 20.62 -37.48 -33.66
CA LEU A 48 21.19 -37.49 -35.00
C LEU A 48 20.85 -38.77 -35.75
N GLY A 49 20.19 -38.66 -36.90
CA GLY A 49 19.93 -39.77 -37.80
C GLY A 49 21.07 -39.95 -38.80
N SER A 50 21.62 -41.16 -38.89
CA SER A 50 22.76 -41.48 -39.76
C SER A 50 22.33 -42.21 -41.04
N SER A 51 23.22 -42.23 -42.03
CA SER A 51 22.99 -42.91 -43.31
C SER A 51 23.04 -44.44 -43.23
N ASP A 52 23.57 -45.00 -42.15
CA ASP A 52 23.64 -46.44 -41.85
C ASP A 52 22.43 -46.93 -41.03
N GLY A 53 21.43 -46.07 -40.78
CA GLY A 53 20.18 -46.48 -40.15
C GLY A 53 20.19 -46.47 -38.63
N GLN A 54 21.08 -45.70 -38.01
CA GLN A 54 21.14 -45.51 -36.58
C GLN A 54 20.64 -44.11 -36.18
N ILE A 55 20.18 -44.00 -34.93
CA ILE A 55 19.99 -42.72 -34.26
C ILE A 55 21.01 -42.64 -33.13
N HIS A 56 21.79 -41.58 -33.10
CA HIS A 56 22.73 -41.28 -32.04
C HIS A 56 22.14 -40.22 -31.12
N TRP A 57 22.12 -40.51 -29.82
CA TRP A 57 21.64 -39.62 -28.78
C TRP A 57 22.84 -38.98 -28.07
N TYR A 58 22.85 -37.65 -28.09
CA TYR A 58 23.79 -36.83 -27.35
C TYR A 58 23.05 -36.05 -26.27
N SER A 59 23.65 -35.93 -25.09
CA SER A 59 23.14 -35.10 -24.01
C SER A 59 24.18 -34.09 -23.60
N HIS A 60 23.71 -32.89 -23.28
CA HIS A 60 24.57 -31.85 -22.78
C HIS A 60 24.89 -32.09 -21.29
N THR A 61 26.17 -32.24 -20.96
CA THR A 61 26.65 -32.27 -19.57
C THR A 61 27.17 -30.89 -19.16
N PRO A 62 26.64 -30.24 -18.10
CA PRO A 62 27.25 -29.01 -17.59
C PRO A 62 28.65 -29.33 -17.06
N SER A 63 29.69 -28.90 -17.77
CA SER A 63 31.04 -28.92 -17.22
C SER A 63 31.12 -27.92 -16.07
N ALA A 64 31.61 -28.38 -14.91
CA ALA A 64 32.04 -27.46 -13.87
C ALA A 64 33.16 -26.57 -14.43
N PRO A 65 33.25 -25.28 -14.04
CA PRO A 65 34.28 -24.38 -14.54
C PRO A 65 35.66 -24.86 -14.06
N SER A 66 36.30 -25.73 -14.85
CA SER A 66 37.64 -26.20 -14.58
C SER A 66 38.66 -25.26 -15.23
N THR A 67 39.70 -24.92 -14.48
CA THR A 67 40.79 -24.01 -14.86
C THR A 67 41.74 -24.56 -15.92
N SER A 68 41.39 -25.63 -16.64
CA SER A 68 42.27 -26.24 -17.65
C SER A 68 41.83 -25.91 -19.06
N SER A 69 42.66 -25.11 -19.75
CA SER A 69 42.59 -24.78 -21.17
C SER A 69 42.93 -25.97 -22.08
N ALA A 70 42.20 -27.08 -21.97
CA ALA A 70 42.33 -28.21 -22.89
C ALA A 70 41.36 -28.02 -24.09
N PRO A 71 41.77 -28.31 -25.35
CA PRO A 71 41.00 -27.93 -26.53
C PRO A 71 39.84 -28.89 -26.89
N ASN A 72 39.40 -29.74 -25.95
CA ASN A 72 38.56 -30.91 -26.27
C ASN A 72 37.31 -31.07 -25.39
N ASP A 73 36.83 -30.00 -24.77
CA ASP A 73 35.54 -30.00 -24.07
C ASP A 73 34.40 -29.91 -25.11
N GLN A 74 34.01 -31.07 -25.65
CA GLN A 74 32.77 -31.18 -26.43
C GLN A 74 31.57 -30.93 -25.50
N GLU A 75 30.77 -29.90 -25.78
CA GLU A 75 29.57 -29.53 -24.98
C GLU A 75 28.53 -30.66 -24.89
N TYR A 76 28.47 -31.51 -25.92
CA TYR A 76 27.53 -32.61 -26.04
C TYR A 76 28.27 -33.94 -25.99
N GLN A 77 27.95 -34.75 -24.97
CA GLN A 77 28.52 -36.08 -24.83
C GLN A 77 27.60 -37.14 -25.44
N HIS A 78 28.21 -38.13 -26.09
CA HIS A 78 27.48 -39.26 -26.65
C HIS A 78 26.94 -40.16 -25.52
N VAL A 79 25.63 -40.36 -25.48
CA VAL A 79 24.99 -41.18 -24.45
C VAL A 79 24.72 -42.59 -24.97
N ALA A 80 24.05 -42.71 -26.12
CA ALA A 80 23.69 -44.00 -26.68
C ALA A 80 23.49 -43.94 -28.20
N SER A 81 23.48 -45.11 -28.84
CA SER A 81 23.10 -45.27 -30.26
C SER A 81 22.09 -46.39 -30.41
N ARG A 82 21.06 -46.14 -31.22
CA ARG A 82 19.98 -47.10 -31.47
C ARG A 82 19.87 -47.43 -32.94
N THR A 83 19.87 -48.71 -33.26
CA THR A 83 19.65 -49.20 -34.63
C THR A 83 18.16 -49.18 -34.97
N ILE A 84 17.78 -48.45 -36.02
CA ILE A 84 16.41 -48.33 -36.51
C ILE A 84 16.19 -49.25 -37.71
N SER A 85 17.11 -49.23 -38.67
CA SER A 85 17.12 -50.15 -39.81
C SER A 85 18.14 -51.27 -39.57
N THR A 86 17.66 -52.51 -39.50
CA THR A 86 18.53 -53.70 -39.45
C THR A 86 19.19 -53.98 -40.81
N MET A 87 18.68 -53.39 -41.90
CA MET A 87 19.21 -53.52 -43.26
C MET A 87 20.21 -52.41 -43.62
N GLY A 88 20.58 -51.54 -42.67
CA GLY A 88 21.54 -50.46 -42.87
C GLY A 88 21.05 -49.35 -43.79
N LYS A 89 19.73 -49.14 -43.88
CA LYS A 89 19.11 -48.08 -44.69
C LYS A 89 19.06 -46.76 -43.90
N PRO A 90 19.19 -45.61 -44.57
CA PRO A 90 19.32 -44.33 -43.89
C PRO A 90 18.08 -43.99 -43.06
N VAL A 91 18.30 -43.27 -41.96
CA VAL A 91 17.23 -42.53 -41.28
C VAL A 91 16.90 -41.31 -42.14
N GLU A 92 15.69 -41.27 -42.71
CA GLU A 92 15.30 -40.23 -43.65
C GLU A 92 14.86 -38.95 -42.92
N ARG A 93 14.11 -39.10 -41.83
CA ARG A 93 13.59 -37.98 -41.04
C ARG A 93 13.36 -38.40 -39.58
N ILE A 94 13.65 -37.48 -38.67
CA ILE A 94 13.25 -37.52 -37.26
C ILE A 94 12.32 -36.34 -37.06
N MET A 95 11.21 -36.54 -36.37
CA MET A 95 10.25 -35.48 -36.03
C MET A 95 9.92 -35.60 -34.55
N ILE A 96 10.16 -34.54 -33.80
CA ILE A 96 9.89 -34.49 -32.37
C ILE A 96 8.47 -33.99 -32.13
N LEU A 97 7.68 -34.77 -31.40
CA LEU A 97 6.37 -34.41 -30.88
C LEU A 97 6.56 -33.99 -29.42
N ALA A 98 7.03 -32.77 -29.18
CA ALA A 98 7.46 -32.34 -27.84
C ALA A 98 6.40 -32.50 -26.74
N PRO A 99 5.09 -32.20 -26.97
CA PRO A 99 4.05 -32.40 -25.94
C PRO A 99 3.92 -33.84 -25.46
N LEU A 100 4.27 -34.80 -26.31
CA LEU A 100 4.15 -36.22 -26.01
C LEU A 100 5.47 -36.83 -25.56
N SER A 101 6.59 -36.10 -25.65
CA SER A 101 7.95 -36.65 -25.50
C SER A 101 8.19 -37.88 -26.39
N ILE A 102 7.71 -37.84 -27.65
CA ILE A 102 7.85 -38.93 -28.62
C ILE A 102 8.57 -38.45 -29.88
N ALA A 103 9.50 -39.25 -30.39
CA ALA A 103 10.12 -39.08 -31.70
C ALA A 103 9.47 -40.00 -32.73
N ALA A 104 8.91 -39.39 -33.78
CA ALA A 104 8.45 -40.10 -34.98
C ALA A 104 9.59 -40.20 -35.98
N VAL A 105 10.00 -41.43 -36.30
CA VAL A 105 11.17 -41.73 -37.12
C VAL A 105 10.74 -42.41 -38.41
N LEU A 106 11.13 -41.82 -39.54
CA LEU A 106 10.91 -42.36 -40.88
C LEU A 106 12.19 -43.03 -41.39
N SER A 107 12.12 -44.34 -41.60
CA SER A 107 13.18 -45.14 -42.25
C SER A 107 12.53 -46.23 -43.10
N GLU A 108 13.07 -46.51 -44.29
CA GLU A 108 12.54 -47.53 -45.20
C GLU A 108 11.05 -47.39 -45.53
N SER A 109 10.59 -46.15 -45.74
CA SER A 109 9.16 -45.84 -45.94
C SER A 109 8.25 -46.36 -44.82
N THR A 110 8.79 -46.60 -43.63
CA THR A 110 8.08 -47.05 -42.43
C THR A 110 8.22 -45.99 -41.35
N LEU A 111 7.08 -45.51 -40.87
CA LEU A 111 7.00 -44.60 -39.72
C LEU A 111 6.93 -45.42 -38.43
N SER A 112 7.86 -45.15 -37.52
CA SER A 112 7.97 -45.79 -36.20
C SER A 112 8.09 -44.73 -35.10
N PHE A 113 7.75 -45.08 -33.87
CA PHE A 113 7.67 -44.13 -32.75
C PHE A 113 8.57 -44.57 -31.60
N TYR A 114 9.27 -43.62 -31.00
CA TYR A 114 10.18 -43.85 -29.88
C TYR A 114 9.94 -42.83 -28.77
N GLU A 115 9.97 -43.27 -27.52
CA GLU A 115 9.88 -42.42 -26.34
C GLU A 115 11.19 -41.66 -26.11
N LEU A 116 11.10 -40.40 -25.73
CA LEU A 116 12.24 -39.53 -25.40
C LEU A 116 12.36 -39.38 -23.88
N PRO A 117 13.59 -39.29 -23.33
CA PRO A 117 14.86 -39.16 -24.05
C PRO A 117 15.54 -40.49 -24.43
N ASP A 118 15.15 -41.62 -23.84
CA ASP A 118 15.90 -42.88 -23.92
C ASP A 118 15.80 -43.63 -25.26
N LEU A 119 15.01 -43.11 -26.20
CA LEU A 119 14.70 -43.74 -27.50
C LEU A 119 14.12 -45.16 -27.36
N GLN A 120 13.29 -45.43 -26.35
CA GLN A 120 12.60 -46.72 -26.22
C GLN A 120 11.50 -46.87 -27.28
N PRO A 121 11.31 -48.03 -27.92
CA PRO A 121 10.33 -48.18 -28.99
C PRO A 121 8.93 -48.23 -28.37
N VAL A 122 8.03 -47.37 -28.84
CA VAL A 122 6.63 -47.39 -28.39
C VAL A 122 5.98 -48.68 -28.89
N HIS A 123 5.18 -49.33 -28.05
CA HIS A 123 4.54 -50.58 -28.42
C HIS A 123 3.57 -50.39 -29.60
N PRO A 124 3.58 -51.25 -30.64
CA PRO A 124 2.76 -51.07 -31.84
C PRO A 124 1.23 -51.09 -31.62
N GLN A 125 0.76 -51.59 -30.48
CA GLN A 125 -0.67 -51.52 -30.11
C GLN A 125 -1.10 -50.11 -29.67
N VAL A 126 -0.14 -49.32 -29.17
CA VAL A 126 -0.38 -47.95 -28.74
C VAL A 126 -0.23 -47.03 -29.94
N LEU A 127 0.96 -47.05 -30.58
CA LEU A 127 1.25 -46.29 -31.79
C LEU A 127 1.65 -47.23 -32.93
N PRO A 128 0.78 -47.44 -33.94
CA PRO A 128 1.03 -48.41 -35.00
C PRO A 128 2.13 -47.96 -35.96
N HIS A 129 3.01 -48.89 -36.31
CA HIS A 129 3.99 -48.68 -37.36
C HIS A 129 3.31 -48.58 -38.72
N THR A 130 3.47 -47.45 -39.42
CA THR A 130 2.81 -47.21 -40.69
C THR A 130 3.77 -47.43 -41.85
N LYS A 131 3.47 -48.40 -42.72
CA LYS A 131 4.28 -48.71 -43.92
C LYS A 131 3.82 -47.93 -45.16
N GLY A 132 4.73 -47.78 -46.12
CA GLY A 132 4.46 -47.11 -47.40
C GLY A 132 4.33 -45.60 -47.30
N VAL A 133 4.96 -45.01 -46.28
CA VAL A 133 4.97 -43.58 -46.01
C VAL A 133 6.04 -42.92 -46.86
N ALA A 134 5.64 -41.90 -47.63
CA ALA A 134 6.54 -41.09 -48.45
C ALA A 134 7.03 -39.85 -47.68
N SER A 135 6.14 -39.20 -46.94
CA SER A 135 6.46 -38.05 -46.09
C SER A 135 5.49 -37.96 -44.92
N VAL A 136 5.93 -37.35 -43.83
CA VAL A 136 5.13 -37.01 -42.65
C VAL A 136 5.29 -35.52 -42.37
N VAL A 137 4.19 -34.87 -42.01
CA VAL A 137 4.14 -33.41 -41.81
C VAL A 137 3.32 -33.11 -40.54
N ILE A 138 3.84 -32.24 -39.68
CA ILE A 138 3.11 -31.66 -38.53
C ILE A 138 2.42 -30.38 -39.01
N ASP A 139 1.36 -29.98 -38.32
CA ASP A 139 0.71 -28.70 -38.58
C ASP A 139 1.57 -27.52 -38.07
N ASP A 140 2.09 -26.70 -38.99
CA ASP A 140 2.88 -25.52 -38.61
C ASP A 140 2.03 -24.41 -37.94
N ALA A 141 0.67 -24.50 -37.97
CA ALA A 141 -0.23 -23.57 -37.28
C ALA A 141 -0.43 -23.90 -35.79
N GLU A 142 -0.51 -25.20 -35.45
CA GLU A 142 -0.51 -25.71 -34.07
C GLU A 142 0.92 -25.70 -33.48
N GLY A 143 1.94 -25.71 -34.34
CA GLY A 143 3.33 -25.62 -33.94
C GLY A 143 3.80 -26.88 -33.20
N GLN A 144 4.21 -26.71 -31.95
CA GLN A 144 4.57 -27.80 -31.03
C GLN A 144 3.60 -27.86 -29.84
N GLU A 145 2.41 -27.24 -29.94
CA GLU A 145 1.38 -27.33 -28.92
C GLU A 145 0.47 -28.53 -29.19
N ALA A 146 -0.09 -29.10 -28.13
CA ALA A 146 -1.14 -30.09 -28.27
C ALA A 146 -2.50 -29.38 -28.29
N ASP A 147 -3.47 -29.97 -28.99
CA ASP A 147 -4.85 -29.50 -28.98
C ASP A 147 -5.44 -29.51 -27.56
N GLY A 148 -6.63 -28.93 -27.35
CA GLY A 148 -7.33 -28.95 -26.05
C GLY A 148 -7.61 -30.34 -25.46
N GLU A 149 -7.43 -31.41 -26.24
CA GLU A 149 -7.50 -32.81 -25.80
C GLU A 149 -6.11 -33.45 -25.53
N GLY A 150 -5.01 -32.71 -25.64
CA GLY A 150 -3.64 -33.23 -25.49
C GLY A 150 -3.13 -34.05 -26.68
N LEU A 151 -3.74 -33.88 -27.86
CA LEU A 151 -3.39 -34.61 -29.09
C LEU A 151 -2.60 -33.74 -30.07
N VAL A 152 -1.70 -34.35 -30.84
CA VAL A 152 -0.90 -33.71 -31.89
C VAL A 152 -1.37 -34.17 -33.27
N SER A 153 -1.58 -33.22 -34.18
CA SER A 153 -2.06 -33.47 -35.54
C SER A 153 -0.93 -33.82 -36.51
N LEU A 154 -1.00 -35.00 -37.14
CA LEU A 154 -0.05 -35.50 -38.13
C LEU A 154 -0.72 -35.75 -39.47
N CYS A 155 -0.04 -35.35 -40.54
CA CYS A 155 -0.41 -35.65 -41.91
C CYS A 155 0.58 -36.67 -42.50
N ILE A 156 0.11 -37.90 -42.72
CA ILE A 156 0.89 -39.01 -43.26
C ILE A 156 0.58 -39.14 -44.75
N ILE A 157 1.60 -38.94 -45.59
CA ILE A 157 1.44 -38.97 -47.03
C ILE A 157 1.95 -40.31 -47.55
N LYS A 158 1.05 -41.09 -48.13
CA LYS A 158 1.36 -42.30 -48.89
C LYS A 158 1.25 -42.03 -50.39
N ARG A 159 1.69 -42.99 -51.20
CA ARG A 159 1.72 -42.84 -52.67
C ARG A 159 0.35 -42.53 -53.32
N LYS A 160 -0.75 -42.99 -52.72
CA LYS A 160 -2.12 -42.86 -53.28
C LYS A 160 -3.13 -42.18 -52.36
N GLN A 161 -2.73 -41.81 -51.15
CA GLN A 161 -3.63 -41.21 -50.17
C GLN A 161 -2.85 -40.41 -49.12
N ILE A 162 -3.51 -39.40 -48.58
CA ILE A 162 -3.12 -38.64 -47.41
C ILE A 162 -3.97 -39.12 -46.24
N ILE A 163 -3.35 -39.40 -45.10
CA ILE A 163 -4.03 -39.84 -43.87
C ILE A 163 -3.78 -38.77 -42.81
N LEU A 164 -4.85 -38.12 -42.37
CA LEU A 164 -4.83 -37.18 -41.26
C LEU A 164 -5.08 -37.95 -39.96
N VAL A 165 -4.14 -37.87 -39.03
CA VAL A 165 -4.13 -38.62 -37.77
C VAL A 165 -3.92 -37.65 -36.61
N LYS A 166 -4.64 -37.87 -35.50
CA LYS A 166 -4.31 -37.28 -34.20
C LYS A 166 -3.65 -38.33 -33.32
N VAL A 167 -2.51 -37.96 -32.74
CA VAL A 167 -1.66 -38.83 -31.92
C VAL A 167 -1.58 -38.25 -30.52
N GLY A 168 -1.82 -39.09 -29.50
CA GLY A 168 -1.54 -38.80 -28.10
C GLY A 168 -0.50 -39.75 -27.52
N SER A 169 -0.28 -39.70 -26.21
CA SER A 169 0.66 -40.61 -25.53
C SER A 169 0.23 -42.08 -25.62
N ASP A 170 -1.08 -42.32 -25.58
CA ASP A 170 -1.69 -43.65 -25.62
C ASP A 170 -2.76 -43.82 -26.73
N THR A 171 -2.95 -42.80 -27.57
CA THR A 171 -4.07 -42.72 -28.50
C THR A 171 -3.62 -42.51 -29.95
N TRP A 172 -4.20 -43.29 -30.86
CA TRP A 172 -4.04 -43.15 -32.31
C TRP A 172 -5.41 -43.04 -32.98
N ARG A 173 -5.73 -41.89 -33.56
CA ARG A 173 -7.04 -41.62 -34.17
C ARG A 173 -6.89 -41.14 -35.61
N ILE A 174 -7.40 -41.91 -36.57
CA ILE A 174 -7.49 -41.46 -37.96
C ILE A 174 -8.71 -40.56 -38.09
N ILE A 175 -8.50 -39.31 -38.50
CA ILE A 175 -9.57 -38.31 -38.67
C ILE A 175 -10.13 -38.39 -40.08
N LYS A 176 -9.26 -38.41 -41.09
CA LYS A 176 -9.65 -38.29 -42.50
C LYS A 176 -8.64 -38.97 -43.41
N GLU A 177 -9.14 -39.66 -44.43
CA GLU A 177 -8.33 -40.16 -45.54
C GLU A 177 -8.73 -39.43 -46.83
N ILE A 178 -7.75 -38.88 -47.54
CA ILE A 178 -7.95 -38.10 -48.76
C ILE A 178 -7.19 -38.81 -49.89
N PRO A 179 -7.85 -39.20 -50.99
CA PRO A 179 -7.18 -39.85 -52.11
C PRO A 179 -6.23 -38.85 -52.80
N LEU A 180 -5.05 -39.34 -53.17
CA LEU A 180 -4.02 -38.53 -53.83
C LEU A 180 -3.72 -39.12 -55.22
N PRO A 181 -3.96 -38.38 -56.32
CA PRO A 181 -3.85 -38.90 -57.68
C PRO A 181 -2.40 -39.20 -58.09
N SER A 182 -1.46 -38.37 -57.64
CA SER A 182 -0.02 -38.53 -57.81
C SER A 182 0.66 -38.32 -56.46
N GLY A 183 1.47 -39.30 -56.01
CA GLY A 183 2.19 -39.21 -54.74
C GLY A 183 3.00 -37.92 -54.60
N ALA A 184 3.20 -37.43 -53.38
CA ALA A 184 4.01 -36.23 -53.12
C ALA A 184 5.42 -36.58 -52.64
N LEU A 185 6.41 -35.80 -53.08
CA LEU A 185 7.80 -35.88 -52.63
C LEU A 185 8.07 -35.00 -51.41
N LEU A 186 7.46 -33.83 -51.36
CA LEU A 186 7.57 -32.87 -50.28
C LEU A 186 6.19 -32.30 -49.97
N ALA A 187 5.94 -31.98 -48.72
CA ALA A 187 4.73 -31.31 -48.30
C ALA A 187 4.95 -30.45 -47.06
N ARG A 188 4.16 -29.40 -46.93
CA ARG A 188 4.04 -28.54 -45.73
C ARG A 188 2.58 -28.25 -45.45
N ARG A 189 2.22 -28.24 -44.18
CA ARG A 189 0.85 -28.05 -43.72
C ARG A 189 0.78 -26.82 -42.83
N PHE A 190 -0.24 -26.00 -43.05
CA PHE A 190 -0.63 -24.95 -42.14
C PHE A 190 -2.15 -24.96 -41.99
N ALA A 191 -2.64 -25.29 -40.80
CA ALA A 191 -4.06 -25.53 -40.52
C ALA A 191 -4.66 -26.52 -41.53
N ASP A 192 -5.74 -26.12 -42.20
CA ASP A 192 -6.45 -26.94 -43.19
C ASP A 192 -5.82 -26.93 -44.58
N ALA A 193 -4.74 -26.18 -44.81
CA ALA A 193 -4.07 -26.12 -46.10
C ALA A 193 -2.79 -26.98 -46.11
N LEU A 194 -2.72 -27.94 -47.04
CA LEU A 194 -1.54 -28.77 -47.27
C LEU A 194 -0.96 -28.46 -48.65
N CYS A 195 0.18 -27.79 -48.70
CA CYS A 195 0.91 -27.60 -49.95
C CYS A 195 1.82 -28.81 -50.21
N ILE A 196 1.68 -29.42 -51.38
CA ILE A 196 2.43 -30.61 -51.80
C ILE A 196 3.19 -30.34 -53.10
N ALA A 197 4.35 -30.96 -53.23
CA ALA A 197 5.13 -31.00 -54.47
C ALA A 197 5.28 -32.43 -54.97
N THR A 198 5.06 -32.60 -56.26
CA THR A 198 5.44 -33.80 -57.00
C THR A 198 6.86 -33.63 -57.56
N SER A 199 7.26 -34.44 -58.53
CA SER A 199 8.52 -34.25 -59.25
C SER A 199 8.52 -33.06 -60.20
N SER A 200 7.35 -32.59 -60.66
CA SER A 200 7.19 -31.54 -61.68
C SER A 200 6.41 -30.32 -61.19
N ASP A 201 5.36 -30.55 -60.39
CA ASP A 201 4.34 -29.53 -60.11
C ASP A 201 4.01 -29.39 -58.61
N TYR A 202 3.59 -28.18 -58.23
CA TYR A 202 3.02 -27.86 -56.92
C TYR A 202 1.48 -27.88 -56.94
N SER A 203 0.88 -28.37 -55.87
CA SER A 203 -0.57 -28.31 -55.64
C SER A 203 -0.88 -28.02 -54.18
N VAL A 204 -2.03 -27.42 -53.92
CA VAL A 204 -2.55 -27.19 -52.56
C VAL A 204 -3.77 -28.08 -52.37
N VAL A 205 -3.79 -28.79 -51.26
CA VAL A 205 -4.91 -29.63 -50.83
C VAL A 205 -5.60 -28.92 -49.68
N ASP A 206 -6.90 -28.63 -49.84
CA ASP A 206 -7.76 -28.24 -48.73
C ASP A 206 -8.16 -29.51 -47.98
N LEU A 207 -7.64 -29.68 -46.76
CA LEU A 207 -7.88 -30.84 -45.92
C LEU A 207 -9.33 -30.89 -45.42
N SER A 208 -10.01 -29.75 -45.26
CA SER A 208 -11.40 -29.67 -44.82
C SER A 208 -12.36 -30.13 -45.93
N GLN A 209 -12.12 -29.69 -47.16
CA GLN A 209 -12.96 -30.00 -48.33
C GLN A 209 -12.49 -31.24 -49.10
N ALA A 210 -11.28 -31.75 -48.84
CA ALA A 210 -10.63 -32.81 -49.61
C ALA A 210 -10.51 -32.48 -51.11
N THR A 211 -10.28 -31.20 -51.44
CA THR A 211 -10.11 -30.71 -52.81
C THR A 211 -8.63 -30.44 -53.09
N LEU A 212 -8.17 -30.78 -54.29
CA LEU A 212 -6.80 -30.55 -54.76
C LEU A 212 -6.83 -29.47 -55.85
N SER A 213 -6.17 -28.34 -55.61
CA SER A 213 -5.99 -27.25 -56.56
C SER A 213 -4.54 -27.18 -57.05
N PRO A 214 -4.28 -27.23 -58.38
CA PRO A 214 -2.94 -27.02 -58.90
C PRO A 214 -2.54 -25.53 -58.80
N VAL A 215 -1.29 -25.25 -58.42
CA VAL A 215 -0.78 -23.86 -58.29
C VAL A 215 -0.40 -23.27 -59.65
N GLY A 216 -0.03 -24.11 -60.62
CA GLY A 216 0.36 -23.67 -61.97
C GLY A 216 1.78 -23.09 -62.07
N LEU A 217 2.60 -23.20 -61.02
CA LEU A 217 4.01 -22.83 -61.01
C LEU A 217 4.88 -24.10 -61.24
N PRO A 218 5.72 -24.16 -62.29
CA PRO A 218 6.62 -25.29 -62.49
C PRO A 218 7.78 -25.29 -61.49
N ILE A 219 8.31 -26.48 -61.14
CA ILE A 219 9.53 -26.59 -60.30
C ILE A 219 10.78 -26.18 -61.09
N SER A 220 10.83 -26.55 -62.38
CA SER A 220 11.89 -26.20 -63.32
C SER A 220 11.27 -25.82 -64.67
N GLU A 221 11.66 -24.68 -65.22
CA GLU A 221 11.20 -24.23 -66.54
C GLU A 221 11.98 -24.86 -67.70
N THR A 222 13.12 -25.50 -67.40
CA THR A 222 14.11 -25.94 -68.40
C THR A 222 14.23 -27.45 -68.53
N SER A 223 13.68 -28.23 -67.59
CA SER A 223 13.77 -29.68 -67.61
C SER A 223 12.50 -30.35 -67.10
N ASP A 224 11.92 -31.22 -67.94
CA ASP A 224 10.75 -32.05 -67.58
C ASP A 224 11.10 -33.21 -66.63
N SER A 225 12.40 -33.44 -66.37
CA SER A 225 12.90 -34.54 -65.54
C SER A 225 13.52 -34.02 -64.24
N PRO A 226 13.14 -34.54 -63.07
CA PRO A 226 13.64 -34.06 -61.78
C PRO A 226 15.14 -34.34 -61.66
N SER A 227 15.97 -33.30 -61.81
CA SER A 227 17.39 -33.40 -61.49
C SER A 227 17.56 -33.37 -59.96
N ALA A 228 18.58 -34.07 -59.45
CA ALA A 228 19.05 -33.83 -58.08
C ALA A 228 19.46 -32.36 -57.87
N SER A 229 19.67 -31.61 -58.97
CA SER A 229 19.94 -30.18 -58.93
C SER A 229 18.74 -29.27 -58.65
N VAL A 230 17.52 -29.74 -58.90
CA VAL A 230 16.31 -28.91 -58.86
C VAL A 230 15.19 -29.68 -58.16
N ARG A 231 15.34 -29.90 -56.85
CA ARG A 231 14.30 -30.52 -56.02
C ARG A 231 13.32 -29.45 -55.54
N PRO A 232 12.02 -29.75 -55.42
CA PRO A 232 11.05 -28.79 -54.89
C PRO A 232 11.42 -28.36 -53.47
N SER A 233 11.17 -27.09 -53.15
CA SER A 233 11.26 -26.55 -51.80
C SER A 233 9.94 -25.87 -51.45
N ILE A 234 9.40 -26.20 -50.28
CA ILE A 234 8.18 -25.62 -49.72
C ILE A 234 8.48 -25.19 -48.29
N LEU A 235 8.13 -23.96 -47.95
CA LEU A 235 8.23 -23.42 -46.60
C LEU A 235 6.94 -22.68 -46.24
N SER A 236 6.39 -22.93 -45.06
CA SER A 236 5.28 -22.17 -44.50
C SER A 236 5.82 -20.91 -43.82
N VAL A 237 5.20 -19.76 -44.07
CA VAL A 237 5.58 -18.48 -43.48
C VAL A 237 4.34 -17.88 -42.84
N SER A 238 4.31 -17.88 -41.50
CA SER A 238 3.26 -17.22 -40.72
C SER A 238 3.59 -15.73 -40.58
N LYS A 239 2.63 -14.85 -40.91
CA LYS A 239 2.76 -13.39 -40.78
C LYS A 239 1.93 -12.81 -39.61
N GLY A 240 1.48 -13.67 -38.69
CA GLY A 240 0.62 -13.30 -37.56
C GLY A 240 -0.45 -14.37 -37.26
N LYS A 241 -1.25 -14.17 -36.21
CA LYS A 241 -2.29 -15.14 -35.79
C LYS A 241 -3.28 -15.42 -36.92
N GLY A 242 -3.15 -16.59 -37.56
CA GLY A 242 -4.05 -17.10 -38.60
C GLY A 242 -3.70 -16.77 -40.05
N ASN A 243 -2.67 -15.95 -40.32
CA ASN A 243 -2.25 -15.62 -41.68
C ASN A 243 -0.96 -16.37 -42.06
N CYS A 244 -1.03 -17.26 -43.04
CA CYS A 244 0.11 -17.99 -43.58
C CYS A 244 0.17 -17.84 -45.10
N VAL A 245 1.39 -17.81 -45.63
CA VAL A 245 1.70 -17.99 -47.05
C VAL A 245 2.72 -19.12 -47.20
N PHE A 246 2.64 -19.88 -48.30
CA PHE A 246 3.67 -20.86 -48.63
C PHE A 246 4.67 -20.25 -49.60
N LEU A 247 5.95 -20.33 -49.26
CA LEU A 247 7.06 -19.98 -50.14
C LEU A 247 7.44 -21.20 -50.98
N LEU A 248 7.36 -21.05 -52.29
CA LEU A 248 7.70 -22.07 -53.29
C LEU A 248 8.88 -21.61 -54.14
N THR A 249 9.70 -22.54 -54.58
CA THR A 249 10.84 -22.25 -55.48
C THR A 249 10.55 -22.69 -56.91
N SER A 250 10.77 -21.80 -57.88
CA SER A 250 10.79 -22.08 -59.32
C SER A 250 12.17 -21.75 -59.88
N HIS A 251 12.81 -22.70 -60.55
CA HIS A 251 14.14 -22.52 -61.12
C HIS A 251 14.10 -22.30 -62.63
N SER A 252 14.80 -21.26 -63.09
CA SER A 252 14.94 -20.91 -64.51
C SER A 252 16.42 -20.63 -64.82
N GLN A 253 17.02 -21.42 -65.71
CA GLN A 253 18.42 -21.33 -66.19
C GLN A 253 19.46 -20.96 -65.10
N ASP A 254 19.65 -19.67 -64.83
CA ASP A 254 20.67 -19.11 -63.93
C ASP A 254 20.12 -18.50 -62.63
N LEU A 255 18.79 -18.48 -62.42
CA LEU A 255 18.15 -17.87 -61.25
C LEU A 255 17.08 -18.81 -60.66
N THR A 256 16.85 -18.70 -59.35
CA THR A 256 15.68 -19.30 -58.72
C THR A 256 14.81 -18.21 -58.09
N LEU A 257 13.52 -18.23 -58.43
CA LEU A 257 12.51 -17.36 -57.86
C LEU A 257 11.81 -18.06 -56.69
N GLY A 258 11.70 -17.38 -55.57
CA GLY A 258 10.86 -17.71 -54.43
C GLY A 258 9.53 -16.99 -54.54
N VAL A 259 8.45 -17.71 -54.84
CA VAL A 259 7.10 -17.15 -54.98
C VAL A 259 6.28 -17.48 -53.74
N PHE A 260 5.67 -16.47 -53.13
CA PHE A 260 4.77 -16.67 -52.00
C PHE A 260 3.33 -16.87 -52.51
N ILE A 261 2.69 -17.95 -52.09
CA ILE A 261 1.30 -18.28 -52.44
C ILE A 261 0.41 -18.30 -51.19
N THR A 262 -0.87 -17.96 -51.36
CA THR A 262 -1.86 -18.06 -50.29
C THR A 262 -2.27 -19.53 -50.05
N PRO A 263 -2.92 -19.84 -48.93
CA PRO A 263 -3.45 -21.18 -48.65
C PRO A 263 -4.52 -21.64 -49.65
N GLN A 264 -5.08 -20.72 -50.46
CA GLN A 264 -6.01 -21.03 -51.54
C GLN A 264 -5.29 -21.34 -52.88
N GLY A 265 -3.96 -21.21 -52.92
CA GLY A 265 -3.14 -21.44 -54.11
C GLY A 265 -2.94 -20.21 -55.01
N GLY A 266 -3.39 -19.02 -54.59
CA GLY A 266 -3.19 -17.78 -55.35
C GLY A 266 -1.81 -17.17 -55.10
N PRO A 267 -1.08 -16.67 -56.12
CA PRO A 267 0.20 -16.00 -55.91
C PRO A 267 0.00 -14.64 -55.23
N THR A 268 0.98 -14.24 -54.42
CA THR A 268 1.07 -12.89 -53.85
C THR A 268 2.06 -12.04 -54.63
N ALA A 269 2.09 -10.72 -54.38
CA ALA A 269 2.97 -9.79 -55.09
C ALA A 269 4.45 -9.84 -54.63
N GLU A 270 4.74 -10.64 -53.61
CA GLU A 270 6.06 -10.75 -53.01
C GLU A 270 6.89 -11.87 -53.66
N ILE A 271 8.16 -11.58 -53.94
CA ILE A 271 9.09 -12.51 -54.59
C ILE A 271 10.47 -12.38 -53.93
N LEU A 272 11.19 -13.50 -53.83
CA LEU A 272 12.61 -13.58 -53.47
C LEU A 272 13.42 -14.13 -54.64
N GLU A 273 14.68 -13.74 -54.74
CA GLU A 273 15.56 -14.18 -55.82
C GLU A 273 16.85 -14.78 -55.25
N TRP A 274 17.23 -15.94 -55.76
CA TRP A 274 18.51 -16.58 -55.42
C TRP A 274 19.34 -16.85 -56.68
N PRO A 275 20.68 -16.67 -56.60
CA PRO A 275 21.58 -16.91 -57.72
C PRO A 275 21.75 -18.41 -58.08
N SER A 276 21.27 -19.30 -57.21
CA SER A 276 21.21 -20.73 -57.51
C SER A 276 20.05 -21.37 -56.76
N HIS A 277 19.62 -22.55 -57.21
CA HIS A 277 18.53 -23.25 -56.56
C HIS A 277 18.88 -23.67 -55.13
N PRO A 278 18.11 -23.26 -54.11
CA PRO A 278 18.41 -23.58 -52.73
C PRO A 278 18.29 -25.09 -52.52
N ARG A 279 19.24 -25.63 -51.78
CA ARG A 279 19.27 -27.02 -51.34
C ARG A 279 18.34 -27.26 -50.17
N ALA A 280 18.22 -26.26 -49.30
CA ALA A 280 17.34 -26.29 -48.15
C ALA A 280 16.97 -24.86 -47.73
N LEU A 281 15.77 -24.71 -47.18
CA LEU A 281 15.25 -23.46 -46.64
C LEU A 281 14.89 -23.68 -45.17
N ALA A 282 15.26 -22.74 -44.31
CA ALA A 282 14.87 -22.72 -42.90
C ALA A 282 14.37 -21.31 -42.54
N LEU A 283 13.27 -21.25 -41.79
CA LEU A 283 12.68 -20.00 -41.32
C LEU A 283 12.89 -19.86 -39.81
N GLU A 284 13.36 -18.69 -39.40
CA GLU A 284 13.31 -18.17 -38.04
C GLU A 284 12.75 -16.74 -38.14
N TYR A 285 11.42 -16.63 -38.16
CA TYR A 285 10.73 -15.39 -38.52
C TYR A 285 11.25 -14.19 -37.71
N PRO A 286 11.58 -13.06 -38.36
CA PRO A 286 11.32 -12.71 -39.77
C PRO A 286 12.43 -13.12 -40.76
N TYR A 287 13.44 -13.87 -40.33
CA TYR A 287 14.60 -14.22 -41.16
C TYR A 287 14.44 -15.58 -41.84
N LEU A 288 14.73 -15.59 -43.15
CA LEU A 288 14.78 -16.78 -43.98
C LEU A 288 16.22 -17.10 -44.34
N HIS A 289 16.62 -18.34 -44.09
CA HIS A 289 17.95 -18.85 -44.37
C HIS A 289 17.89 -19.83 -45.54
N ALA A 290 18.61 -19.52 -46.61
CA ALA A 290 18.68 -20.36 -47.80
C ALA A 290 20.10 -20.94 -47.96
N LEU A 291 20.22 -22.27 -47.83
CA LEU A 291 21.47 -22.97 -48.14
C LEU A 291 21.55 -23.20 -49.64
N LEU A 292 22.50 -22.54 -50.30
CA LEU A 292 22.72 -22.61 -51.73
C LEU A 292 23.72 -23.72 -52.11
N ARG A 293 23.86 -23.98 -53.42
CA ARG A 293 24.72 -25.06 -53.95
C ARG A 293 26.19 -24.72 -54.02
N ASN A 294 26.51 -23.44 -54.00
CA ASN A 294 27.86 -22.88 -53.91
C ASN A 294 28.37 -22.84 -52.45
N ASP A 295 27.78 -23.62 -51.55
CA ASP A 295 28.10 -23.68 -50.13
C ASP A 295 28.03 -22.31 -49.41
N THR A 296 27.07 -21.47 -49.81
CA THR A 296 26.74 -20.23 -49.09
C THR A 296 25.36 -20.30 -48.44
N ILE A 297 25.20 -19.63 -47.31
CA ILE A 297 23.90 -19.39 -46.69
C ILE A 297 23.53 -17.92 -46.93
N GLU A 298 22.46 -17.67 -47.67
CA GLU A 298 21.91 -16.32 -47.82
C GLU A 298 20.77 -16.10 -46.83
N VAL A 299 20.87 -15.04 -46.04
CA VAL A 299 19.86 -14.63 -45.05
C VAL A 299 19.04 -13.48 -45.62
N HIS A 300 17.73 -13.64 -45.68
CA HIS A 300 16.77 -12.65 -46.17
C HIS A 300 15.80 -12.27 -45.07
N ASN A 301 15.41 -11.00 -45.00
CA ASN A 301 14.29 -10.58 -44.15
C ASN A 301 13.00 -10.70 -44.96
N VAL A 302 12.07 -11.53 -44.50
CA VAL A 302 10.83 -11.87 -45.21
C VAL A 302 9.76 -10.77 -45.08
N GLN A 303 9.98 -9.73 -44.27
CA GLN A 303 9.09 -8.57 -44.26
C GLN A 303 9.53 -7.51 -45.27
N THR A 304 10.84 -7.29 -45.40
CA THR A 304 11.40 -6.28 -46.32
C THR A 304 11.77 -6.84 -47.69
N MET A 305 11.80 -8.17 -47.83
CA MET A 305 12.32 -8.92 -48.99
C MET A 305 13.78 -8.62 -49.34
N GLN A 306 14.54 -8.01 -48.42
CA GLN A 306 15.94 -7.68 -48.64
C GLN A 306 16.87 -8.78 -48.11
N ARG A 307 17.95 -9.01 -48.85
CA ARG A 307 19.05 -9.85 -48.40
C ARG A 307 19.87 -9.10 -47.34
N VAL A 308 19.97 -9.68 -46.16
CA VAL A 308 20.63 -9.11 -44.99
C VAL A 308 22.11 -9.51 -44.96
N GLN A 309 22.42 -10.78 -45.23
CA GLN A 309 23.78 -11.30 -45.08
C GLN A 309 24.04 -12.52 -45.99
N ILE A 310 25.30 -12.71 -46.36
CA ILE A 310 25.80 -13.92 -47.03
C ILE A 310 26.89 -14.54 -46.15
N LEU A 311 26.73 -15.81 -45.81
CA LEU A 311 27.70 -16.59 -45.04
C LEU A 311 28.38 -17.61 -45.94
N HIS A 312 29.70 -17.58 -46.00
CA HIS A 312 30.50 -18.55 -46.74
C HIS A 312 30.87 -19.73 -45.85
N LEU A 313 30.46 -20.94 -46.23
CA LEU A 313 30.77 -22.15 -45.48
C LEU A 313 32.14 -22.71 -45.89
N PRO A 314 32.98 -23.15 -44.94
CA PRO A 314 34.18 -23.92 -45.26
C PRO A 314 33.84 -25.20 -46.03
N SER A 315 34.50 -25.44 -47.16
CA SER A 315 34.28 -26.64 -47.99
C SER A 315 34.54 -27.95 -47.24
N ALA A 316 35.41 -27.92 -46.22
CA ALA A 316 35.71 -29.06 -45.35
C ALA A 316 34.49 -29.57 -44.55
N LEU A 317 33.48 -28.73 -44.32
CA LEU A 317 32.28 -29.13 -43.59
C LEU A 317 31.34 -30.01 -44.43
N GLU A 318 31.39 -29.93 -45.76
CA GLU A 318 30.46 -30.60 -46.66
C GLU A 318 28.98 -30.45 -46.20
N PRO A 319 28.39 -29.24 -46.29
CA PRO A 319 27.04 -29.00 -45.79
C PRO A 319 26.04 -29.96 -46.42
N ARG A 320 25.14 -30.47 -45.57
CA ARG A 320 23.98 -31.39 -45.69
C ARG A 320 22.62 -30.82 -46.07
N LEU A 321 22.11 -30.10 -45.09
CA LEU A 321 20.72 -29.79 -44.91
C LEU A 321 20.71 -28.63 -43.94
N LEU A 322 19.78 -27.72 -44.17
CA LEU A 322 19.44 -26.66 -43.25
C LEU A 322 18.00 -26.90 -42.82
N SER A 323 17.73 -26.92 -41.53
CA SER A 323 16.39 -27.20 -41.01
C SER A 323 16.03 -26.30 -39.84
N SER A 324 14.79 -25.84 -39.81
CA SER A 324 14.17 -25.27 -38.61
C SER A 324 13.74 -26.41 -37.70
N ALA A 325 14.43 -26.56 -36.58
CA ALA A 325 14.14 -27.53 -35.55
C ALA A 325 12.77 -27.29 -34.89
N ALA A 326 12.18 -28.40 -34.46
CA ALA A 326 10.94 -28.42 -33.70
C ALA A 326 11.05 -27.60 -32.40
N THR A 327 12.09 -27.87 -31.62
CA THR A 327 12.40 -27.15 -30.37
C THR A 327 13.68 -26.32 -30.55
N SER A 328 13.89 -25.34 -29.66
CA SER A 328 15.12 -24.57 -29.65
C SER A 328 16.25 -25.35 -28.99
N LEU A 329 17.41 -25.41 -29.63
CA LEU A 329 18.64 -25.88 -29.02
C LEU A 329 19.24 -24.78 -28.15
N GLU A 330 19.64 -25.13 -26.93
CA GLU A 330 20.40 -24.23 -26.06
C GLU A 330 21.90 -24.32 -26.37
N VAL A 331 22.51 -23.17 -26.63
CA VAL A 331 23.90 -22.99 -27.04
C VAL A 331 24.61 -22.12 -26.02
N VAL A 332 25.80 -22.55 -25.58
CA VAL A 332 26.64 -21.76 -24.68
C VAL A 332 27.42 -20.74 -25.50
N GLU A 333 27.34 -19.48 -25.08
CA GLU A 333 28.13 -18.41 -25.68
C GLU A 333 29.47 -18.31 -24.95
N SER A 334 30.50 -18.99 -25.47
CA SER A 334 31.79 -19.14 -24.78
C SER A 334 32.57 -17.82 -24.60
N ALA A 335 32.27 -16.78 -25.39
CA ALA A 335 33.05 -15.55 -25.39
C ALA A 335 32.69 -14.55 -24.26
N SER A 336 31.47 -14.63 -23.71
CA SER A 336 30.98 -13.67 -22.69
C SER A 336 31.12 -14.18 -21.25
N GLN A 337 31.17 -15.50 -21.04
CA GLN A 337 31.11 -16.12 -19.71
C GLN A 337 32.35 -15.86 -18.85
N ASP A 338 33.55 -15.82 -19.43
CA ASP A 338 34.79 -15.62 -18.66
C ASP A 338 34.88 -14.23 -18.01
N LYS A 339 34.24 -13.23 -18.62
CA LYS A 339 34.27 -11.83 -18.17
C LYS A 339 33.12 -11.47 -17.23
N LEU A 340 31.98 -12.11 -17.37
CA LEU A 340 30.76 -11.84 -16.59
C LEU A 340 30.73 -12.62 -15.27
N ARG A 341 31.84 -12.62 -14.52
CA ARG A 341 31.92 -13.29 -13.23
C ARG A 341 31.54 -12.32 -12.11
N LEU A 342 30.39 -12.57 -11.49
CA LEU A 342 29.98 -11.89 -10.26
C LEU A 342 30.73 -12.46 -9.05
N ILE A 343 31.16 -11.56 -8.16
CA ILE A 343 31.78 -11.88 -6.88
C ILE A 343 31.09 -11.08 -5.77
N THR A 344 31.14 -11.60 -4.55
CA THR A 344 30.75 -10.85 -3.36
C THR A 344 32.00 -10.20 -2.78
N ALA A 345 31.97 -8.89 -2.59
CA ALA A 345 33.05 -8.11 -2.01
C ALA A 345 32.57 -7.39 -0.76
N THR A 346 33.38 -7.43 0.30
CA THR A 346 33.22 -6.57 1.48
C THR A 346 33.82 -5.21 1.16
N VAL A 347 32.97 -4.19 1.18
CA VAL A 347 33.38 -2.80 0.99
C VAL A 347 33.56 -2.19 2.37
N GLY A 348 34.74 -1.63 2.63
CA GLY A 348 35.07 -0.86 3.82
C GLY A 348 35.53 0.55 3.45
N ARG A 349 35.85 1.37 4.46
CA ARG A 349 36.38 2.73 4.19
C ARG A 349 37.72 2.60 3.46
N SER A 350 37.82 3.16 2.25
CA SER A 350 39.01 3.09 1.39
C SER A 350 39.55 1.69 1.12
N SER A 351 38.73 0.64 1.26
CA SER A 351 39.16 -0.73 1.00
C SER A 351 38.02 -1.59 0.45
N ILE A 352 38.36 -2.50 -0.44
CA ILE A 352 37.45 -3.53 -0.94
C ILE A 352 38.18 -4.86 -0.88
N ARG A 353 37.52 -5.88 -0.33
CA ARG A 353 38.08 -7.22 -0.20
C ARG A 353 37.07 -8.24 -0.70
N ARG A 354 37.47 -9.03 -1.69
CA ARG A 354 36.74 -10.23 -2.09
C ARG A 354 36.49 -11.14 -0.89
N VAL A 355 35.22 -11.55 -0.74
CA VAL A 355 34.86 -12.66 0.14
C VAL A 355 35.08 -13.92 -0.67
N ASP A 356 36.16 -14.64 -0.38
CA ASP A 356 36.33 -15.97 -0.92
C ASP A 356 35.28 -16.86 -0.25
N ALA A 357 34.24 -17.23 -1.02
CA ALA A 357 33.28 -18.24 -0.60
C ALA A 357 34.09 -19.48 -0.21
N ALA A 358 34.07 -19.84 1.08
CA ALA A 358 34.57 -21.11 1.52
C ALA A 358 33.91 -22.20 0.66
N ALA A 359 34.70 -23.22 0.30
CA ALA A 359 34.29 -24.34 -0.54
C ALA A 359 33.31 -25.29 0.19
N ASP A 360 32.21 -24.74 0.70
CA ASP A 360 31.09 -25.51 1.22
C ASP A 360 29.94 -25.41 0.22
N ASP A 361 29.72 -26.51 -0.49
CA ASP A 361 28.59 -26.87 -1.36
C ASP A 361 27.25 -26.83 -0.58
N ASP A 362 26.85 -25.67 -0.06
CA ASP A 362 25.51 -25.49 0.49
C ASP A 362 24.70 -24.60 -0.47
N ASP A 363 23.97 -25.28 -1.36
CA ASP A 363 22.97 -24.76 -2.33
C ASP A 363 21.86 -23.88 -1.69
N ASN A 364 21.91 -23.63 -0.37
CA ASN A 364 20.93 -22.89 0.40
C ASN A 364 21.32 -21.45 0.77
N ALA A 365 22.54 -21.00 0.48
CA ALA A 365 22.90 -19.59 0.64
C ALA A 365 22.43 -18.75 -0.57
N ARG A 366 21.10 -18.65 -0.76
CA ARG A 366 20.49 -17.70 -1.71
C ARG A 366 20.72 -16.28 -1.21
N GLY A 367 21.87 -15.71 -1.56
CA GLY A 367 22.09 -14.27 -1.47
C GLY A 367 21.01 -13.50 -2.26
N PRO A 368 20.76 -12.22 -1.94
CA PRO A 368 19.65 -11.43 -2.47
C PRO A 368 19.64 -11.25 -4.01
N MET A 369 20.73 -11.61 -4.70
CA MET A 369 20.87 -11.48 -6.16
C MET A 369 21.26 -12.78 -6.90
N SER A 370 20.92 -13.96 -6.35
CA SER A 370 21.14 -15.26 -7.02
C SER A 370 20.59 -15.32 -8.45
N TRP A 371 19.50 -14.59 -8.72
CA TRP A 371 18.88 -14.49 -10.03
C TRP A 371 19.82 -13.91 -11.11
N LYS A 372 20.74 -12.98 -10.78
CA LYS A 372 21.70 -12.45 -11.76
C LYS A 372 22.66 -13.53 -12.23
N ARG A 373 23.10 -14.40 -11.32
CA ARG A 373 23.96 -15.55 -11.64
C ARG A 373 23.23 -16.56 -12.53
N GLU A 374 21.96 -16.82 -12.24
CA GLU A 374 21.10 -17.68 -13.06
C GLU A 374 20.87 -17.11 -14.47
N VAL A 375 20.60 -15.81 -14.58
CA VAL A 375 20.36 -15.13 -15.86
C VAL A 375 21.63 -15.01 -16.70
N LEU A 376 22.80 -14.75 -16.11
CA LEU A 376 24.08 -14.76 -16.83
C LEU A 376 24.45 -16.18 -17.31
N GLY A 377 24.04 -17.20 -16.56
CA GLY A 377 24.11 -18.60 -16.99
C GLY A 377 23.14 -18.99 -18.11
N ALA A 378 22.16 -18.12 -18.42
CA ALA A 378 21.17 -18.40 -19.46
C ALA A 378 21.83 -18.51 -20.85
N ARG A 379 21.36 -19.50 -21.61
CA ARG A 379 21.94 -19.92 -22.88
C ARG A 379 21.22 -19.29 -24.05
N MET A 380 21.93 -19.11 -25.16
CA MET A 380 21.31 -18.69 -26.41
C MET A 380 20.41 -19.81 -26.92
N LYS A 381 19.27 -19.46 -27.48
CA LYS A 381 18.36 -20.41 -28.11
C LYS A 381 18.45 -20.23 -29.62
N SER A 382 18.68 -21.32 -30.35
CA SER A 382 18.64 -21.34 -31.82
C SER A 382 17.76 -22.48 -32.31
N ARG A 383 17.00 -22.22 -33.38
CA ARG A 383 16.19 -23.23 -34.06
C ARG A 383 16.78 -23.67 -35.39
N VAL A 384 17.76 -22.95 -35.94
CA VAL A 384 18.29 -23.23 -37.28
C VAL A 384 19.52 -24.11 -37.17
N LEU A 385 19.39 -25.37 -37.57
CA LEU A 385 20.48 -26.35 -37.56
C LEU A 385 21.03 -26.57 -38.97
N LEU A 386 22.34 -26.50 -39.10
CA LEU A 386 23.11 -26.89 -40.26
C LEU A 386 23.71 -28.28 -40.02
N VAL A 387 23.16 -29.27 -40.71
CA VAL A 387 23.71 -30.62 -40.75
C VAL A 387 24.80 -30.64 -41.80
N CYS A 388 25.96 -31.20 -41.47
CA CYS A 388 27.10 -31.42 -42.35
C CYS A 388 27.35 -32.93 -42.52
N LYS A 389 28.37 -33.35 -43.29
CA LYS A 389 28.64 -34.79 -43.44
C LYS A 389 28.92 -35.48 -42.10
N ASN A 390 29.80 -34.89 -41.28
CA ASN A 390 30.19 -35.41 -39.97
C ASN A 390 30.27 -34.30 -38.90
N ALA A 391 29.48 -33.25 -39.07
CA ALA A 391 29.39 -32.15 -38.11
C ALA A 391 27.93 -31.69 -37.99
N VAL A 392 27.60 -31.05 -36.87
CA VAL A 392 26.36 -30.31 -36.70
C VAL A 392 26.72 -28.93 -36.17
N GLN A 393 26.17 -27.90 -36.81
CA GLN A 393 26.32 -26.50 -36.41
C GLN A 393 24.92 -25.88 -36.27
N CYS A 394 24.81 -24.80 -35.51
CA CYS A 394 23.61 -23.98 -35.50
C CYS A 394 23.94 -22.57 -35.98
N LEU A 395 22.93 -21.92 -36.55
CA LEU A 395 23.01 -20.52 -36.87
C LEU A 395 22.39 -19.71 -35.73
N CYS A 396 23.16 -18.80 -35.15
CA CYS A 396 22.70 -17.95 -34.06
C CYS A 396 22.74 -16.48 -34.51
N MET A 397 21.70 -15.74 -34.17
CA MET A 397 21.71 -14.28 -34.29
C MET A 397 22.63 -13.72 -33.20
N THR A 398 23.62 -12.93 -33.61
CA THR A 398 24.54 -12.24 -32.70
C THR A 398 23.89 -10.95 -32.24
N ARG A 399 23.87 -10.73 -30.94
CA ARG A 399 23.28 -9.53 -30.32
C ARG A 399 24.24 -8.36 -30.39
N THR A 400 23.71 -7.15 -30.35
CA THR A 400 24.50 -5.91 -30.26
C THR A 400 25.43 -5.93 -29.03
N THR A 401 24.94 -6.46 -27.90
CA THR A 401 25.73 -6.65 -26.66
C THR A 401 26.91 -7.59 -26.85
N THR A 402 26.74 -8.71 -27.58
CA THR A 402 27.84 -9.61 -27.94
C THR A 402 28.93 -8.90 -28.75
N PHE A 403 28.55 -8.05 -29.71
CA PHE A 403 29.54 -7.28 -30.47
C PHE A 403 30.27 -6.27 -29.60
N ALA A 404 29.57 -5.59 -28.70
CA ALA A 404 30.16 -4.67 -27.74
C ALA A 404 31.14 -5.40 -26.80
N MET A 405 30.78 -6.59 -26.31
CA MET A 405 31.64 -7.44 -25.47
C MET A 405 32.90 -7.87 -26.21
N ARG A 406 32.79 -8.30 -27.48
CA ARG A 406 33.95 -8.66 -28.29
C ARG A 406 34.86 -7.46 -28.57
N ALA A 407 34.29 -6.28 -28.79
CA ALA A 407 35.06 -5.04 -28.94
C ALA A 407 35.81 -4.70 -27.64
N LEU A 408 35.15 -4.90 -26.49
CA LEU A 408 35.75 -4.72 -25.17
C LEU A 408 36.94 -5.66 -24.95
N ILE A 409 36.78 -6.96 -25.23
CA ILE A 409 37.85 -7.96 -25.10
C ILE A 409 39.06 -7.62 -25.99
N ARG A 410 38.82 -7.04 -27.17
CA ARG A 410 39.88 -6.58 -28.08
C ARG A 410 40.54 -5.25 -27.65
N GLY A 411 39.99 -4.57 -26.63
CA GLY A 411 40.44 -3.26 -26.19
C GLY A 411 39.99 -2.10 -27.10
N ASP A 412 39.04 -2.30 -28.01
CA ASP A 412 38.49 -1.24 -28.86
C ASP A 412 37.30 -0.55 -28.16
N PHE A 413 37.64 0.31 -27.20
CA PHE A 413 36.66 1.03 -26.38
C PHE A 413 35.76 1.98 -27.17
N ARG A 414 36.24 2.57 -28.27
CA ARG A 414 35.43 3.49 -29.10
C ARG A 414 34.30 2.75 -29.82
N ARG A 415 34.61 1.59 -30.41
CA ARG A 415 33.59 0.74 -31.03
C ARG A 415 32.65 0.15 -29.98
N CYS A 416 33.17 -0.23 -28.82
CA CYS A 416 32.37 -0.71 -27.70
C CYS A 416 31.33 0.34 -27.25
N GLN A 417 31.72 1.61 -27.14
CA GLN A 417 30.83 2.72 -26.80
C GLN A 417 29.68 2.91 -27.79
N ALA A 418 29.98 2.99 -29.08
CA ALA A 418 28.95 3.17 -30.10
C ALA A 418 27.92 2.03 -30.09
N LEU A 419 28.39 0.79 -29.90
CA LEU A 419 27.53 -0.39 -29.80
C LEU A 419 26.73 -0.43 -28.48
N ALA A 420 27.31 0.05 -27.38
CA ALA A 420 26.62 0.15 -26.09
C ALA A 420 25.51 1.22 -26.13
N ASP A 421 25.74 2.35 -26.80
CA ASP A 421 24.73 3.40 -27.00
C ASP A 421 23.56 2.89 -27.86
N GLU A 422 23.86 2.15 -28.94
CA GLU A 422 22.85 1.52 -29.79
C GLU A 422 22.03 0.46 -29.01
N ALA A 423 22.72 -0.42 -28.27
CA ALA A 423 22.07 -1.44 -27.45
C ALA A 423 21.19 -0.82 -26.35
N TRP A 424 21.63 0.27 -25.73
CA TRP A 424 20.85 0.99 -24.72
C TRP A 424 19.54 1.54 -25.29
N SER A 425 19.57 2.10 -26.50
CA SER A 425 18.34 2.57 -27.18
C SER A 425 17.38 1.42 -27.47
N GLN A 426 17.89 0.26 -27.88
CA GLN A 426 17.07 -0.93 -28.18
C GLN A 426 16.41 -1.50 -26.91
N VAL A 427 17.13 -1.55 -25.78
CA VAL A 427 16.61 -2.06 -24.50
C VAL A 427 15.51 -1.15 -23.94
N GLN A 428 15.65 0.18 -24.06
CA GLN A 428 14.62 1.13 -23.61
C GLN A 428 13.29 0.97 -24.36
N GLU A 429 13.33 0.58 -25.64
CA GLU A 429 12.12 0.30 -26.43
C GLU A 429 11.48 -1.04 -26.06
N ALA A 430 12.27 -2.02 -25.63
CA ALA A 430 11.82 -3.38 -25.31
C ALA A 430 11.20 -3.52 -23.91
N GLY A 431 11.65 -2.72 -22.92
CA GLY A 431 11.08 -2.68 -21.57
C GLY A 431 11.30 -3.93 -20.71
N ASP A 432 12.30 -4.77 -21.03
CA ASP A 432 12.64 -6.00 -20.29
C ASP A 432 13.97 -5.87 -19.51
N ASP A 433 13.88 -5.26 -18.32
CA ASP A 433 15.03 -4.94 -17.44
C ASP A 433 15.72 -6.17 -16.81
N GLY A 434 15.15 -7.37 -16.94
CA GLY A 434 15.65 -8.60 -16.30
C GLY A 434 16.40 -9.56 -17.22
N SER A 435 16.58 -9.20 -18.50
CA SER A 435 17.17 -10.07 -19.51
C SER A 435 18.69 -10.21 -19.35
N LYS A 436 19.27 -11.29 -19.91
CA LYS A 436 20.73 -11.47 -19.99
C LYS A 436 21.40 -10.30 -20.73
N GLU A 437 20.72 -9.75 -21.73
CA GLU A 437 21.18 -8.57 -22.48
C GLU A 437 21.28 -7.33 -21.61
N ALA A 438 20.30 -7.10 -20.72
CA ALA A 438 20.35 -6.00 -19.77
C ALA A 438 21.56 -6.12 -18.83
N LEU A 439 21.84 -7.32 -18.31
CA LEU A 439 23.00 -7.56 -17.43
C LEU A 439 24.35 -7.47 -18.16
N GLU A 440 24.44 -7.95 -19.41
CA GLU A 440 25.62 -7.74 -20.25
C GLU A 440 25.88 -6.26 -20.51
N LEU A 441 24.81 -5.50 -20.77
CA LEU A 441 24.87 -4.07 -21.00
C LEU A 441 25.21 -3.29 -19.72
N GLU A 442 24.68 -3.68 -18.55
CA GLU A 442 25.10 -3.17 -17.24
C GLU A 442 26.62 -3.30 -17.11
N TYR A 443 27.16 -4.51 -17.28
CA TYR A 443 28.61 -4.76 -17.20
C TYR A 443 29.41 -3.92 -18.18
N ILE A 444 29.00 -3.87 -19.46
CA ILE A 444 29.68 -3.07 -20.48
C ILE A 444 29.70 -1.58 -20.09
N ASN A 445 28.58 -1.04 -19.61
CA ASN A 445 28.48 0.34 -19.15
C ASN A 445 29.35 0.60 -17.91
N GLN A 446 29.44 -0.36 -16.98
CA GLN A 446 30.36 -0.25 -15.83
C GLN A 446 31.80 -0.12 -16.33
N VAL A 447 32.27 -1.04 -17.16
CA VAL A 447 33.66 -1.03 -17.66
C VAL A 447 33.98 0.24 -18.46
N ILE A 448 33.06 0.70 -19.31
CA ILE A 448 33.22 1.97 -20.04
C ILE A 448 33.28 3.16 -19.07
N GLY A 449 32.43 3.17 -18.04
CA GLY A 449 32.44 4.19 -16.98
C GLY A 449 33.79 4.27 -16.27
N PHE A 450 34.33 3.12 -15.84
CA PHE A 450 35.65 3.03 -15.20
C PHE A 450 36.80 3.40 -16.15
N TRP A 451 36.71 3.05 -17.44
CA TRP A 451 37.68 3.49 -18.44
C TRP A 451 37.73 5.03 -18.58
N HIS A 452 36.58 5.69 -18.57
CA HIS A 452 36.50 7.15 -18.56
C HIS A 452 37.03 7.76 -17.26
N LEU A 453 36.74 7.12 -16.12
CA LEU A 453 37.23 7.55 -14.81
C LEU A 453 38.76 7.48 -14.74
N LYS A 454 39.37 6.37 -15.18
CA LYS A 454 40.82 6.23 -15.33
C LYS A 454 41.44 7.28 -16.24
N SER A 455 40.68 7.74 -17.24
CA SER A 455 41.06 8.80 -18.17
C SER A 455 40.76 10.22 -17.65
N LEU A 456 40.34 10.39 -16.39
CA LEU A 456 39.93 11.67 -15.77
C LEU A 456 38.81 12.42 -16.51
N ARG A 457 37.97 11.70 -17.27
CA ARG A 457 36.80 12.24 -18.00
C ARG A 457 35.51 12.01 -17.22
N PHE A 458 35.36 12.74 -16.11
CA PHE A 458 34.28 12.54 -15.14
C PHE A 458 32.87 12.71 -15.74
N GLU A 459 32.61 13.72 -16.58
CA GLU A 459 31.27 13.90 -17.17
C GLU A 459 30.81 12.69 -18.01
N GLN A 460 31.73 12.16 -18.83
CA GLN A 460 31.45 10.97 -19.65
C GLN A 460 31.32 9.72 -18.78
N ALA A 461 32.17 9.57 -17.76
CA ALA A 461 32.07 8.46 -16.81
C ALA A 461 30.69 8.43 -16.12
N GLY A 462 30.18 9.60 -15.70
CA GLY A 462 28.89 9.72 -15.03
C GLY A 462 27.74 9.22 -15.91
N ALA A 463 27.72 9.59 -17.19
CA ALA A 463 26.68 9.17 -18.13
C ALA A 463 26.58 7.64 -18.29
N TYR A 464 27.72 6.94 -18.34
CA TYR A 464 27.74 5.47 -18.44
C TYR A 464 27.46 4.81 -17.09
N LEU A 465 27.97 5.37 -15.97
CA LEU A 465 27.72 4.84 -14.63
C LEU A 465 26.24 4.91 -14.25
N LEU A 466 25.52 5.96 -14.64
CA LEU A 466 24.06 6.06 -14.46
C LEU A 466 23.30 4.92 -15.17
N ARG A 467 23.74 4.53 -16.37
CA ARG A 467 23.15 3.41 -17.14
C ARG A 467 23.54 2.03 -16.62
N SER A 468 24.54 1.98 -15.75
CA SER A 468 25.25 0.74 -15.39
C SER A 468 24.63 -0.04 -14.24
N GLY A 469 23.68 0.55 -13.53
CA GLY A 469 23.02 -0.05 -12.36
C GLY A 469 23.95 -0.44 -11.22
N LEU A 470 25.17 0.10 -11.21
CA LEU A 470 26.19 -0.17 -10.20
C LEU A 470 25.74 0.38 -8.84
N ASP A 471 25.92 -0.39 -7.77
CA ASP A 471 25.74 0.11 -6.42
C ASP A 471 26.70 1.30 -6.21
N LEU A 472 26.19 2.41 -5.69
CA LEU A 472 27.00 3.59 -5.41
C LEU A 472 27.84 3.42 -4.13
N HIS A 473 27.58 2.38 -3.32
CA HIS A 473 28.31 2.11 -2.08
C HIS A 473 29.83 1.92 -2.29
N PRO A 474 30.31 1.05 -3.21
CA PRO A 474 31.73 0.91 -3.51
C PRO A 474 32.36 2.20 -4.06
N ILE A 475 31.61 2.95 -4.89
CA ILE A 475 32.07 4.25 -5.42
C ILE A 475 32.32 5.24 -4.28
N LEU A 476 31.35 5.45 -3.40
CA LEU A 476 31.51 6.35 -2.25
C LEU A 476 32.61 5.87 -1.31
N CYS A 477 32.63 4.59 -0.95
CA CYS A 477 33.55 4.07 0.06
C CYS A 477 35.01 3.98 -0.40
N CYS A 478 35.24 3.64 -1.66
CA CYS A 478 36.60 3.49 -2.19
C CYS A 478 37.12 4.81 -2.77
N LEU A 479 36.33 5.47 -3.62
CA LEU A 479 36.79 6.64 -4.39
C LEU A 479 36.66 7.96 -3.61
N PHE A 480 35.66 8.08 -2.72
CA PHE A 480 35.36 9.32 -1.97
C PHE A 480 35.18 9.07 -0.46
N PRO A 481 36.19 8.50 0.23
CA PRO A 481 36.11 8.18 1.65
C PRO A 481 36.00 9.42 2.57
N ASP A 482 36.21 10.61 2.03
CA ASP A 482 36.03 11.91 2.68
C ASP A 482 34.54 12.26 2.88
N LEU A 483 33.65 11.77 2.01
CA LEU A 483 32.22 12.06 2.06
C LEU A 483 31.43 11.18 3.06
N ILE A 484 32.10 10.21 3.68
CA ILE A 484 31.47 9.22 4.56
C ILE A 484 31.55 9.68 6.02
N PRO A 485 30.43 9.64 6.77
CA PRO A 485 30.42 9.98 8.18
C PRO A 485 31.36 9.07 8.98
N PRO A 486 32.13 9.60 9.94
CA PRO A 486 32.96 8.78 10.81
C PRO A 486 32.14 7.84 11.72
N SER A 487 30.85 8.12 11.91
CA SER A 487 29.87 7.38 12.73
C SER A 487 29.29 6.15 12.03
N SER A 488 29.34 6.08 10.70
CA SER A 488 28.70 5.00 9.92
C SER A 488 29.49 3.69 9.99
N GLN A 489 28.79 2.57 10.18
CA GLN A 489 29.34 1.24 9.93
C GLN A 489 29.44 1.05 8.41
N VAL A 490 30.66 0.97 7.87
CA VAL A 490 30.93 0.99 6.42
C VAL A 490 31.00 -0.42 5.84
N GLU A 491 31.17 -1.45 6.67
CA GLU A 491 31.31 -2.83 6.21
C GLU A 491 29.99 -3.38 5.67
N LYS A 492 29.85 -3.35 4.35
CA LYS A 492 28.72 -3.93 3.62
C LYS A 492 29.24 -4.90 2.58
N GLU A 493 28.61 -6.06 2.47
CA GLU A 493 28.80 -6.99 1.36
C GLU A 493 28.02 -6.49 0.14
N VAL A 494 28.72 -6.33 -0.98
CA VAL A 494 28.15 -5.89 -2.26
C VAL A 494 28.57 -6.87 -3.33
N GLU A 495 27.64 -7.25 -4.22
CA GLU A 495 27.98 -8.05 -5.39
C GLU A 495 28.42 -7.14 -6.55
N ILE A 496 29.62 -7.40 -7.07
CA ILE A 496 30.21 -6.66 -8.19
C ILE A 496 30.84 -7.65 -9.18
N PHE A 497 31.08 -7.20 -10.41
CA PHE A 497 31.85 -8.01 -11.36
C PHE A 497 33.33 -8.04 -10.98
N ALA A 498 33.99 -9.18 -11.16
CA ALA A 498 35.38 -9.40 -10.75
C ALA A 498 36.37 -8.41 -11.38
N ASP A 499 36.18 -8.05 -12.65
CA ASP A 499 37.01 -7.04 -13.32
C ASP A 499 36.83 -5.65 -12.66
N ILE A 500 35.62 -5.30 -12.22
CA ILE A 500 35.33 -4.01 -11.59
C ILE A 500 35.96 -3.89 -10.20
N GLU A 501 36.04 -4.98 -9.44
CA GLU A 501 36.80 -5.01 -8.19
C GLU A 501 38.27 -4.64 -8.42
N GLN A 502 38.92 -5.27 -9.40
CA GLN A 502 40.32 -5.00 -9.73
C GLN A 502 40.52 -3.54 -10.16
N GLU A 503 39.57 -2.99 -10.93
CA GLU A 503 39.56 -1.59 -11.33
C GLU A 503 39.44 -0.64 -10.13
N LEU A 504 38.54 -0.92 -9.18
CA LEU A 504 38.38 -0.14 -7.95
C LEU A 504 39.62 -0.18 -7.06
N VAL A 505 40.23 -1.35 -6.89
CA VAL A 505 41.48 -1.52 -6.14
C VAL A 505 42.63 -0.75 -6.81
N ALA A 506 42.70 -0.77 -8.14
CA ALA A 506 43.73 -0.06 -8.90
C ALA A 506 43.60 1.46 -8.81
N ILE A 507 42.38 1.99 -8.72
CA ILE A 507 42.14 3.43 -8.60
C ILE A 507 42.40 3.90 -7.15
N GLY A 508 41.93 3.17 -6.14
CA GLY A 508 42.03 3.60 -4.74
C GLY A 508 41.20 4.86 -4.48
N SER A 509 41.72 5.81 -3.69
CA SER A 509 41.06 7.11 -3.47
C SER A 509 41.17 7.97 -4.74
N CYS A 510 40.06 8.58 -5.16
CA CYS A 510 40.05 9.46 -6.33
C CYS A 510 41.02 10.64 -6.15
N GLN A 511 41.19 11.12 -4.91
CA GLN A 511 42.12 12.20 -4.60
C GLN A 511 43.56 11.80 -4.90
N ASP A 512 43.95 10.59 -4.48
CA ASP A 512 45.31 10.08 -4.66
C ASP A 512 45.56 9.67 -6.12
N TYR A 513 44.56 9.10 -6.78
CA TYR A 513 44.64 8.76 -8.20
C TYR A 513 44.85 9.99 -9.09
N VAL A 514 44.08 11.06 -8.87
CA VAL A 514 44.23 12.32 -9.63
C VAL A 514 45.60 12.94 -9.35
N ARG A 515 46.06 12.92 -8.11
CA ARG A 515 47.39 13.43 -7.73
C ARG A 515 48.50 12.66 -8.44
N ASN A 516 48.53 11.33 -8.30
CA ASN A 516 49.54 10.48 -8.93
C ASN A 516 49.55 10.62 -10.46
N ASN A 517 48.37 10.69 -11.09
CA ASN A 517 48.28 10.89 -12.53
C ASN A 517 48.90 12.23 -12.96
N LEU A 518 48.70 13.30 -12.18
CA LEU A 518 49.31 14.60 -12.47
C LEU A 518 50.82 14.60 -12.28
N GLU A 519 51.34 13.96 -11.23
CA GLU A 519 52.78 13.84 -10.96
C GLU A 519 53.50 13.04 -12.05
N ASP A 520 52.93 11.89 -12.44
CA ASP A 520 53.51 10.96 -13.42
C ASP A 520 53.46 11.48 -14.87
N ASN A 521 52.60 12.46 -15.17
CA ASN A 521 52.48 13.04 -16.51
C ASN A 521 53.68 13.94 -16.90
N TYR A 522 54.55 14.30 -15.95
CA TYR A 522 55.72 15.15 -16.19
C TYR A 522 57.04 14.40 -15.94
N SER A 523 58.07 14.72 -16.72
CA SER A 523 59.42 14.17 -16.54
C SER A 523 60.44 15.32 -16.47
N PRO A 524 61.09 15.55 -15.31
CA PRO A 524 60.91 14.86 -14.04
C PRO A 524 59.52 15.10 -13.41
N PRO A 525 59.04 14.20 -12.52
CA PRO A 525 57.79 14.39 -11.80
C PRO A 525 57.80 15.72 -11.04
N LEU A 526 56.70 16.46 -11.16
CA LEU A 526 56.49 17.74 -10.47
C LEU A 526 55.55 17.50 -9.30
N ASP A 527 55.88 18.03 -8.13
CA ASP A 527 55.04 17.94 -6.95
C ASP A 527 53.82 18.87 -7.10
N VAL A 528 52.62 18.29 -6.97
CA VAL A 528 51.34 19.02 -7.07
C VAL A 528 51.21 20.05 -5.96
N ASP A 529 51.78 19.82 -4.78
CA ASP A 529 51.70 20.73 -3.64
C ASP A 529 52.76 21.84 -3.67
N GLU A 530 53.70 21.82 -4.61
CA GLU A 530 54.68 22.90 -4.80
C GLU A 530 54.33 23.79 -6.01
N ASP A 531 53.81 23.21 -7.11
CA ASP A 531 53.51 23.94 -8.33
C ASP A 531 52.09 24.54 -8.36
N ASP A 532 51.99 25.87 -8.43
CA ASP A 532 50.72 26.60 -8.45
C ASP A 532 49.78 26.27 -9.62
N VAL A 533 50.32 25.84 -10.77
CA VAL A 533 49.53 25.43 -11.94
C VAL A 533 48.93 24.05 -11.71
N LEU A 534 49.72 23.11 -11.19
CA LEU A 534 49.24 21.76 -10.85
C LEU A 534 48.20 21.81 -9.74
N LYS A 535 48.36 22.66 -8.72
CA LYS A 535 47.31 22.88 -7.70
C LYS A 535 45.98 23.32 -8.29
N LYS A 536 46.01 24.29 -9.23
CA LYS A 536 44.80 24.78 -9.88
C LYS A 536 44.15 23.68 -10.72
N LEU A 537 44.95 22.91 -11.47
CA LEU A 537 44.45 21.81 -12.28
C LEU A 537 43.86 20.68 -11.41
N PHE A 538 44.54 20.33 -10.32
CA PHE A 538 44.05 19.38 -9.33
C PHE A 538 42.72 19.82 -8.74
N GLY A 539 42.59 21.09 -8.33
CA GLY A 539 41.33 21.66 -7.83
C GLY A 539 40.19 21.58 -8.86
N LEU A 540 40.47 21.88 -10.13
CA LEU A 540 39.48 21.76 -11.22
C LEU A 540 39.05 20.32 -11.47
N LEU A 541 39.99 19.37 -11.48
CA LEU A 541 39.70 17.95 -11.66
C LEU A 541 38.91 17.39 -10.48
N MET A 542 39.25 17.75 -9.25
CA MET A 542 38.50 17.35 -8.05
C MET A 542 37.10 17.96 -8.01
N SER A 543 36.92 19.20 -8.47
CA SER A 543 35.59 19.79 -8.63
C SER A 543 34.74 19.01 -9.65
N ARG A 544 35.32 18.57 -10.77
CA ARG A 544 34.62 17.71 -11.74
C ARG A 544 34.31 16.31 -11.19
N ALA A 545 35.23 15.73 -10.42
CA ALA A 545 35.04 14.43 -9.78
C ALA A 545 33.89 14.47 -8.76
N ARG A 546 33.82 15.53 -7.94
CA ARG A 546 32.71 15.79 -7.01
C ARG A 546 31.40 16.03 -7.75
N GLY A 547 31.44 16.76 -8.86
CA GLY A 547 30.29 16.94 -9.76
C GLY A 547 29.72 15.63 -10.28
N LEU A 548 30.56 14.64 -10.61
CA LEU A 548 30.12 13.28 -10.99
C LEU A 548 29.41 12.58 -9.83
N VAL A 549 29.94 12.63 -8.61
CA VAL A 549 29.30 11.94 -7.47
C VAL A 549 27.95 12.60 -7.15
N ARG A 550 27.89 13.93 -7.23
CA ARG A 550 26.64 14.67 -7.07
C ARG A 550 25.57 14.21 -8.05
N THR A 551 25.87 14.14 -9.35
CA THR A 551 24.87 13.72 -10.35
C THR A 551 24.42 12.28 -10.15
N LEU A 552 25.32 11.37 -9.76
CA LEU A 552 24.98 9.98 -9.42
C LEU A 552 24.04 9.90 -8.20
N LEU A 553 24.29 10.70 -7.15
CA LEU A 553 23.48 10.71 -5.94
C LEU A 553 22.12 11.40 -6.13
N GLU A 554 22.06 12.47 -6.91
CA GLU A 554 20.81 13.15 -7.29
C GLU A 554 19.90 12.21 -8.09
N ASP A 555 20.43 11.51 -9.10
CA ASP A 555 19.68 10.52 -9.87
C ASP A 555 19.19 9.37 -8.98
N HIS A 556 20.05 8.85 -8.09
CA HIS A 556 19.66 7.80 -7.14
C HIS A 556 18.48 8.21 -6.26
N ARG A 557 18.39 9.50 -5.88
CA ARG A 557 17.27 10.03 -5.10
C ARG A 557 15.98 10.14 -5.93
N LEU A 558 16.06 10.53 -7.20
CA LEU A 558 14.91 10.62 -8.11
C LEU A 558 14.37 9.25 -8.53
N THR A 559 15.25 8.29 -8.80
CA THR A 559 14.93 6.96 -9.34
C THR A 559 14.50 5.95 -8.25
N SER A 560 14.34 6.42 -7.00
CA SER A 560 14.06 5.62 -5.78
C SER A 560 12.75 4.81 -5.79
N ASN A 561 12.01 4.71 -6.89
CA ASN A 561 10.84 3.83 -6.99
C ASN A 561 10.98 2.66 -7.98
N HIS A 562 12.02 2.56 -8.83
CA HIS A 562 12.02 1.60 -9.96
C HIS A 562 13.22 0.63 -10.08
N TYR A 563 14.25 0.72 -9.24
CA TYR A 563 15.40 -0.22 -9.31
C TYR A 563 15.25 -1.48 -8.44
N ARG A 564 15.65 -2.66 -8.95
CA ARG A 564 15.60 -4.00 -8.32
C ARG A 564 16.81 -4.39 -7.44
N GLY A 565 17.87 -3.57 -7.36
CA GLY A 565 19.09 -3.87 -6.58
C GLY A 565 19.06 -3.35 -5.13
N GLU A 566 19.93 -3.90 -4.28
CA GLU A 566 20.19 -3.35 -2.93
C GLU A 566 20.80 -1.94 -3.07
N ARG A 567 20.13 -0.96 -2.48
CA ARG A 567 20.48 0.45 -2.67
C ARG A 567 21.54 0.93 -1.69
N LEU A 568 22.21 2.01 -2.08
CA LEU A 568 22.92 2.87 -1.14
C LEU A 568 21.91 3.31 -0.06
N PRO A 569 22.20 3.08 1.23
CA PRO A 569 21.34 3.56 2.30
C PRO A 569 21.09 5.06 2.18
N ARG A 570 19.83 5.49 2.33
CA ARG A 570 19.43 6.89 2.17
C ARG A 570 20.22 7.83 3.07
N HIS A 571 20.49 7.42 4.32
CA HIS A 571 21.32 8.21 5.24
C HIS A 571 22.72 8.53 4.70
N LEU A 572 23.40 7.58 4.02
CA LEU A 572 24.71 7.83 3.42
C LEU A 572 24.60 8.74 2.20
N ALA A 573 23.59 8.51 1.35
CA ALA A 573 23.35 9.31 0.16
C ALA A 573 23.07 10.77 0.51
N ASP A 574 22.13 11.01 1.43
CA ASP A 574 21.70 12.34 1.84
C ASP A 574 22.82 13.09 2.57
N THR A 575 23.58 12.39 3.43
CA THR A 575 24.71 13.01 4.13
C THR A 575 25.84 13.39 3.17
N ALA A 576 26.19 12.51 2.22
CA ALA A 576 27.20 12.80 1.21
C ALA A 576 26.76 13.97 0.30
N LEU A 577 25.48 14.02 -0.11
CA LEU A 577 24.92 15.15 -0.86
C LEU A 577 24.98 16.45 -0.07
N ALA A 578 24.60 16.45 1.21
CA ALA A 578 24.67 17.62 2.07
C ALA A 578 26.10 18.15 2.22
N GLN A 579 27.08 17.25 2.38
CA GLN A 579 28.51 17.62 2.40
C GLN A 579 28.97 18.23 1.09
N LEU A 580 28.54 17.69 -0.05
CA LEU A 580 28.89 18.23 -1.37
C LEU A 580 28.31 19.64 -1.57
N TYR A 581 27.02 19.86 -1.25
CA TYR A 581 26.41 21.19 -1.34
C TYR A 581 27.08 22.19 -0.39
N ALA A 582 27.47 21.75 0.82
CA ALA A 582 28.20 22.56 1.79
C ALA A 582 29.59 22.96 1.27
N GLN A 583 30.33 22.05 0.63
CA GLN A 583 31.65 22.33 0.07
C GLN A 583 31.59 23.23 -1.17
N GLU A 584 30.52 23.14 -1.96
CA GLU A 584 30.27 23.99 -3.14
C GLU A 584 29.65 25.35 -2.80
N ASN A 585 29.33 25.60 -1.52
CA ASN A 585 28.63 26.80 -1.02
C ASN A 585 27.25 27.03 -1.69
N ASP A 586 26.58 25.95 -2.11
CA ASP A 586 25.22 25.99 -2.65
C ASP A 586 24.20 25.93 -1.51
N LYS A 587 23.96 27.10 -0.90
CA LYS A 587 23.03 27.25 0.22
C LYS A 587 21.59 26.88 -0.16
N ALA A 588 21.17 27.17 -1.40
CA ALA A 588 19.79 26.92 -1.84
C ALA A 588 19.49 25.42 -1.91
N SER A 589 20.33 24.65 -2.61
CA SER A 589 20.16 23.20 -2.73
C SER A 589 20.27 22.49 -1.37
N LEU A 590 21.18 22.95 -0.50
CA LEU A 590 21.29 22.44 0.87
C LEU A 590 20.00 22.68 1.67
N THR A 591 19.44 23.89 1.64
CA THR A 591 18.17 24.16 2.35
C THR A 591 17.00 23.35 1.79
N ASN A 592 16.95 23.14 0.48
CA ASN A 592 15.90 22.32 -0.16
C ASN A 592 16.02 20.84 0.25
N LEU A 593 17.24 20.27 0.23
CA LEU A 593 17.49 18.90 0.67
C LEU A 593 17.03 18.68 2.12
N LEU A 594 17.32 19.63 3.00
CA LEU A 594 16.98 19.56 4.43
C LEU A 594 15.49 19.83 4.72
N ALA A 595 14.82 20.58 3.84
CA ALA A 595 13.38 20.80 3.92
C ALA A 595 12.59 19.53 3.58
N GLU A 596 13.06 18.75 2.61
CA GLU A 596 12.49 17.45 2.23
C GLU A 596 12.71 16.35 3.29
N ASN A 597 12.12 15.16 3.07
CA ASN A 597 12.36 13.99 3.93
C ASN A 597 13.77 13.45 3.68
N ASN A 598 14.69 13.71 4.62
CA ASN A 598 16.09 13.32 4.57
C ASN A 598 16.47 12.44 5.79
N GLU A 599 17.44 11.55 5.61
CA GLU A 599 18.02 10.68 6.65
C GLU A 599 19.47 11.08 7.00
N CYS A 600 19.79 12.35 6.82
CA CYS A 600 21.07 12.99 7.09
C CYS A 600 21.66 12.68 8.49
N ASP A 601 22.96 12.35 8.58
CA ASP A 601 23.68 12.21 9.85
C ASP A 601 23.97 13.56 10.50
N GLU A 602 23.40 13.72 11.68
CA GLU A 602 23.27 14.99 12.40
C GLU A 602 24.63 15.49 12.91
N ALA A 603 25.45 14.57 13.43
CA ALA A 603 26.77 14.87 13.96
C ALA A 603 27.71 15.47 12.89
N THR A 604 27.47 15.12 11.63
CA THR A 604 28.28 15.57 10.51
C THR A 604 27.74 16.86 9.89
N ILE A 605 26.43 17.10 9.94
CA ILE A 605 25.78 18.26 9.28
C ILE A 605 25.74 19.51 10.15
N GLU A 606 25.63 19.37 11.48
CA GLU A 606 25.68 20.52 12.41
C GLU A 606 26.90 21.44 12.18
N PRO A 607 28.15 20.94 12.19
CA PRO A 607 29.31 21.81 11.98
C PRO A 607 29.34 22.42 10.56
N LEU A 608 28.77 21.74 9.57
CA LEU A 608 28.74 22.21 8.18
C LEU A 608 27.72 23.34 7.99
N LEU A 609 26.61 23.31 8.72
CA LEU A 609 25.61 24.38 8.70
C LEU A 609 26.10 25.63 9.43
N GLU A 610 26.84 25.45 10.53
CA GLU A 610 27.47 26.56 11.25
C GLU A 610 28.55 27.26 10.40
N GLN A 611 29.40 26.48 9.72
CA GLN A 611 30.46 27.02 8.84
C GLN A 611 29.90 27.77 7.63
N ASN A 612 28.74 27.36 7.10
CA ASN A 612 28.10 27.98 5.94
C ASN A 612 27.07 29.07 6.30
N GLU A 613 26.93 29.40 7.59
CA GLU A 613 25.99 30.41 8.12
C GLU A 613 24.51 30.11 7.78
N CYS A 614 24.14 28.82 7.68
CA CYS A 614 22.77 28.38 7.37
C CYS A 614 21.94 28.13 8.65
N TRP A 615 21.71 29.20 9.43
CA TRP A 615 21.07 29.15 10.74
C TRP A 615 19.58 28.74 10.70
N ALA A 616 18.86 29.11 9.64
CA ALA A 616 17.44 28.77 9.48
C ALA A 616 17.23 27.26 9.28
N ALA A 617 18.10 26.63 8.49
CA ALA A 617 18.08 25.19 8.27
C ALA A 617 18.44 24.43 9.56
N LEU A 618 19.42 24.92 10.31
CA LEU A 618 19.82 24.35 11.60
C LEU A 618 18.67 24.38 12.64
N ALA A 619 17.96 25.51 12.75
CA ALA A 619 16.82 25.63 13.65
C ALA A 619 15.72 24.61 13.33
N LYS A 620 15.42 24.40 12.05
CA LYS A 620 14.41 23.43 11.58
C LYS A 620 14.80 21.98 11.82
N ILE A 621 16.09 21.64 11.72
CA ILE A 621 16.59 20.31 12.08
C ILE A 621 16.42 20.07 13.58
N LYS A 622 16.79 21.06 14.41
CA LYS A 622 16.65 20.97 15.88
C LYS A 622 15.19 20.85 16.32
N GLU A 623 14.28 21.52 15.61
CA GLU A 623 12.83 21.35 15.78
C GLU A 623 12.39 19.89 15.51
N LYS A 624 12.81 19.30 14.38
CA LYS A 624 12.50 17.90 14.03
C LYS A 624 13.03 16.90 15.07
N GLN A 625 14.17 17.18 15.68
CA GLN A 625 14.79 16.34 16.72
C GLN A 625 14.12 16.48 18.10
N GLY A 626 13.33 17.53 18.31
CA GLY A 626 12.74 17.84 19.62
C GLY A 626 13.70 18.50 20.61
N ASP A 627 14.86 19.00 20.17
CA ASP A 627 15.71 19.88 21.00
C ASP A 627 15.19 21.32 20.94
N TRP A 628 14.08 21.53 21.65
CA TRP A 628 13.38 22.81 21.72
C TRP A 628 14.24 23.95 22.26
N SER A 629 15.26 23.64 23.07
CA SER A 629 16.11 24.66 23.73
C SER A 629 16.94 25.43 22.71
N ARG A 630 17.66 24.70 21.85
CA ARG A 630 18.49 25.28 20.79
C ARG A 630 17.65 25.81 19.64
N ALA A 631 16.56 25.15 19.29
CA ALA A 631 15.65 25.62 18.24
C ALA A 631 15.07 27.01 18.58
N LEU A 632 14.54 27.19 19.80
CA LEU A 632 13.97 28.46 20.23
C LEU A 632 15.03 29.55 20.41
N ASP A 633 16.23 29.23 20.90
CA ASP A 633 17.33 30.20 20.97
C ASP A 633 17.72 30.72 19.58
N LEU A 634 17.97 29.80 18.63
CA LEU A 634 18.33 30.16 17.26
C LEU A 634 17.21 30.97 16.57
N SER A 635 15.95 30.55 16.70
CA SER A 635 14.82 31.27 16.10
C SER A 635 14.56 32.63 16.72
N THR A 636 14.73 32.79 18.05
CA THR A 636 14.57 34.10 18.69
C THR A 636 15.71 35.05 18.36
N ARG A 637 16.93 34.56 18.20
CA ARG A 637 18.10 35.35 17.76
C ARG A 637 18.02 35.74 16.28
N LEU A 638 17.45 34.88 15.43
CA LEU A 638 17.13 35.19 14.03
C LEU A 638 16.07 36.30 13.91
N ILE A 639 14.97 36.22 14.69
CA ILE A 639 13.94 37.26 14.71
C ILE A 639 14.44 38.56 15.37
N GLY A 640 15.33 38.45 16.36
CA GLY A 640 15.98 39.57 17.01
C GLY A 640 16.99 40.31 16.12
N GLY A 641 17.38 39.72 14.98
CA GLY A 641 18.37 40.27 14.06
C GLY A 641 19.82 40.10 14.51
N GLU A 642 20.08 39.26 15.53
CA GLU A 642 21.45 38.96 16.00
C GLU A 642 22.17 37.97 15.07
N LEU A 643 21.40 37.13 14.37
CA LEU A 643 21.87 36.23 13.33
C LEU A 643 21.23 36.65 12.00
N VAL A 644 22.03 36.73 10.94
CA VAL A 644 21.56 37.09 9.60
C VAL A 644 21.63 35.85 8.72
N ASP A 645 20.49 35.41 8.23
CA ASP A 645 20.38 34.34 7.23
C ASP A 645 19.49 34.83 6.09
N ALA A 646 20.01 34.82 4.86
CA ALA A 646 19.30 35.27 3.67
C ALA A 646 18.06 34.43 3.34
N ALA A 647 17.98 33.19 3.85
CA ALA A 647 16.87 32.28 3.64
C ALA A 647 15.80 32.35 4.75
N PHE A 648 16.02 33.12 5.82
CA PHE A 648 15.08 33.19 6.95
C PHE A 648 13.91 34.15 6.64
N ALA A 649 12.74 33.57 6.37
CA ALA A 649 11.47 34.28 6.24
C ALA A 649 10.56 34.15 7.48
N GLY A 650 11.11 33.63 8.58
CA GLY A 650 10.33 33.26 9.75
C GLY A 650 9.70 34.45 10.46
N THR A 651 8.45 34.29 10.88
CA THR A 651 7.67 35.29 11.61
C THR A 651 7.51 34.91 13.08
N VAL A 652 7.07 35.87 13.91
CA VAL A 652 6.77 35.64 15.34
C VAL A 652 5.76 34.50 15.55
N GLN A 653 4.92 34.22 14.54
CA GLN A 653 3.98 33.09 14.55
C GLN A 653 4.65 31.72 14.47
N ASP A 654 5.82 31.59 13.82
CA ASP A 654 6.54 30.32 13.73
C ASP A 654 7.13 29.93 15.11
N VAL A 655 7.55 30.92 15.90
CA VAL A 655 7.93 30.68 17.30
C VAL A 655 6.71 30.30 18.14
N ALA A 656 5.55 30.89 17.87
CA ALA A 656 4.31 30.52 18.57
C ALA A 656 3.86 29.09 18.22
N THR A 657 4.01 28.63 16.97
CA THR A 657 3.70 27.24 16.57
C THR A 657 4.70 26.25 17.18
N MET A 658 6.00 26.56 17.18
CA MET A 658 7.02 25.75 17.87
C MET A 658 6.72 25.64 19.37
N LEU A 659 6.42 26.76 20.05
CA LEU A 659 6.05 26.76 21.47
C LEU A 659 4.74 26.04 21.75
N SER A 660 3.81 26.01 20.79
CA SER A 660 2.58 25.22 20.90
C SER A 660 2.82 23.71 20.78
N SER A 661 3.95 23.29 20.22
CA SER A 661 4.34 21.88 20.11
C SER A 661 5.26 21.44 21.26
N CYS A 662 5.87 22.41 21.97
CA CYS A 662 6.71 22.16 23.13
C CYS A 662 5.87 21.81 24.39
N ASP A 663 6.32 20.78 25.12
CA ASP A 663 5.71 20.30 26.37
C ASP A 663 6.50 20.74 27.64
N ASP A 664 7.68 21.36 27.50
CA ASP A 664 8.46 21.82 28.66
C ASP A 664 7.88 23.12 29.25
N PRO A 665 7.34 23.10 30.47
CA PRO A 665 6.71 24.26 31.09
C PRO A 665 7.68 25.43 31.33
N ARG A 666 8.99 25.18 31.48
CA ARG A 666 9.99 26.23 31.74
C ARG A 666 10.28 27.05 30.48
N LEU A 667 10.49 26.37 29.36
CA LEU A 667 10.71 27.01 28.06
C LEU A 667 9.46 27.76 27.61
N VAL A 668 8.28 27.17 27.78
CA VAL A 668 6.99 27.82 27.47
C VAL A 668 6.79 29.09 28.31
N ARG A 669 7.20 29.11 29.59
CA ARG A 669 7.14 30.32 30.41
C ARG A 669 8.11 31.40 29.93
N GLN A 670 9.39 31.06 29.73
CA GLN A 670 10.43 32.03 29.35
C GLN A 670 10.13 32.68 27.99
N TYR A 671 9.88 31.85 26.98
CA TYR A 671 9.59 32.33 25.63
C TYR A 671 8.13 32.79 25.46
N GLY A 672 7.21 32.33 26.31
CA GLY A 672 5.85 32.86 26.40
C GLY A 672 5.80 34.30 26.90
N LEU A 673 6.63 34.66 27.90
CA LEU A 673 6.79 36.05 28.34
C LEU A 673 7.41 36.93 27.24
N TRP A 674 8.38 36.40 26.48
CA TRP A 674 8.92 37.07 25.29
C TRP A 674 7.84 37.29 24.22
N LEU A 675 6.96 36.32 24.02
CA LEU A 675 5.88 36.41 23.05
C LEU A 675 4.84 37.46 23.46
N VAL A 676 4.48 37.56 24.75
CA VAL A 676 3.52 38.57 25.25
C VAL A 676 3.95 40.01 24.93
N GLN A 677 5.25 40.31 24.89
CA GLN A 677 5.75 41.64 24.54
C GLN A 677 5.53 42.02 23.06
N ARG A 678 5.33 41.03 22.18
CA ARG A 678 5.15 41.24 20.72
C ARG A 678 3.73 40.92 20.26
N ASP A 679 3.14 39.85 20.79
CA ASP A 679 1.78 39.39 20.56
C ASP A 679 1.17 38.93 21.91
N ALA A 680 0.44 39.85 22.54
CA ALA A 680 -0.20 39.61 23.83
C ALA A 680 -1.22 38.46 23.77
N ASP A 681 -1.99 38.34 22.68
CA ASP A 681 -3.04 37.35 22.55
C ASP A 681 -2.48 35.93 22.33
N ALA A 682 -1.44 35.78 21.48
CA ALA A 682 -0.78 34.50 21.28
C ALA A 682 -0.02 34.05 22.54
N GLY A 683 0.65 34.99 23.22
CA GLY A 683 1.35 34.74 24.48
C GLY A 683 0.42 34.27 25.60
N ILE A 684 -0.73 34.94 25.79
CA ILE A 684 -1.71 34.55 26.81
C ILE A 684 -2.30 33.16 26.50
N ARG A 685 -2.61 32.85 25.23
CA ARG A 685 -3.11 31.52 24.84
C ARG A 685 -2.11 30.40 25.11
N LEU A 686 -0.82 30.65 24.91
CA LEU A 686 0.23 29.66 25.19
C LEU A 686 0.43 29.46 26.70
N LEU A 687 0.53 30.54 27.46
CA LEU A 687 0.66 30.49 28.93
C LEU A 687 -0.55 29.82 29.61
N THR A 688 -1.69 29.76 28.93
CA THR A 688 -2.94 29.19 29.45
C THR A 688 -3.23 27.75 28.98
N ARG A 689 -2.45 27.20 28.03
CA ARG A 689 -2.66 25.89 27.38
C ARG A 689 -2.67 24.68 28.35
N GLY A 690 -2.00 24.80 29.50
CA GLY A 690 -1.82 23.71 30.47
C GLY A 690 -2.81 23.67 31.66
N VAL A 691 -3.63 24.71 31.86
CA VAL A 691 -4.35 24.92 33.14
C VAL A 691 -5.61 24.03 33.31
N GLY A 692 -6.01 23.26 32.28
CA GLY A 692 -7.25 22.47 32.27
C GLY A 692 -7.10 20.93 32.27
N ARG A 693 -5.92 20.38 31.95
CA ARG A 693 -5.72 18.93 31.77
C ARG A 693 -5.12 18.28 33.02
N GLY A 694 -5.96 17.89 33.97
CA GLY A 694 -5.82 16.74 34.90
C GLY A 694 -4.52 16.41 35.68
N SER A 695 -3.38 17.04 35.41
CA SER A 695 -2.06 16.73 35.94
C SER A 695 -1.56 17.90 36.77
N ASP A 696 -2.20 18.11 37.92
CA ASP A 696 -2.05 19.33 38.70
C ASP A 696 -1.55 19.00 40.12
N LYS A 697 -0.29 18.55 40.20
CA LYS A 697 0.45 18.46 41.48
C LYS A 697 1.71 19.31 41.54
N LEU A 698 2.21 19.86 40.41
CA LEU A 698 3.43 20.69 40.40
C LEU A 698 3.27 22.14 39.90
N ALA A 699 2.11 22.56 39.40
CA ALA A 699 1.91 23.89 38.80
C ALA A 699 1.19 24.92 39.70
N ALA A 700 0.76 24.55 40.91
CA ALA A 700 0.00 25.46 41.77
C ALA A 700 0.79 26.68 42.27
N GLY A 701 2.13 26.63 42.27
CA GLY A 701 2.99 27.71 42.76
C GLY A 701 3.38 28.78 41.72
N ASP A 702 3.40 28.45 40.43
CA ASP A 702 4.07 29.30 39.44
C ASP A 702 3.15 30.34 38.79
N HIS A 703 1.83 30.15 38.88
CA HIS A 703 0.83 31.06 38.29
C HIS A 703 0.78 32.44 38.96
N GLN A 704 1.04 32.51 40.26
CA GLN A 704 1.15 33.79 40.98
C GLN A 704 2.44 34.52 40.60
N GLY A 705 3.52 33.77 40.35
CA GLY A 705 4.78 34.29 39.80
C GLY A 705 4.58 34.89 38.42
N THR A 706 3.97 34.14 37.49
CA THR A 706 3.65 34.64 36.14
C THR A 706 2.69 35.82 36.17
N LEU A 707 1.68 35.83 37.05
CA LEU A 707 0.78 36.99 37.24
C LEU A 707 1.55 38.23 37.72
N SER A 708 2.49 38.07 38.66
CA SER A 708 3.29 39.18 39.16
C SER A 708 4.25 39.75 38.11
N GLU A 709 4.79 38.90 37.22
CA GLU A 709 5.63 39.30 36.10
C GLU A 709 4.81 39.93 34.97
N LEU A 710 3.64 39.38 34.66
CA LEU A 710 2.70 39.96 33.70
C LEU A 710 2.21 41.34 34.16
N ARG A 711 1.88 41.52 35.45
CA ARG A 711 1.51 42.84 36.02
C ARG A 711 2.61 43.89 35.85
N LYS A 712 3.89 43.48 35.78
CA LYS A 712 5.01 44.41 35.52
C LYS A 712 5.13 44.79 34.04
N ILE A 713 4.64 43.94 33.14
CA ILE A 713 4.74 44.12 31.69
C ILE A 713 3.49 44.83 31.14
N ASP A 714 2.31 44.27 31.41
CA ASP A 714 1.00 44.79 30.98
C ASP A 714 -0.11 44.38 31.96
N GLU A 715 -0.78 45.39 32.53
CA GLU A 715 -1.90 45.22 33.46
C GLU A 715 -3.13 44.58 32.78
N LYS A 716 -3.39 44.89 31.50
CA LYS A 716 -4.53 44.32 30.76
C LYS A 716 -4.33 42.85 30.44
N ALA A 717 -3.11 42.47 30.05
CA ALA A 717 -2.73 41.07 29.87
C ALA A 717 -2.84 40.27 31.18
N ALA A 718 -2.47 40.88 32.30
CA ALA A 718 -2.60 40.26 33.62
C ALA A 718 -4.06 40.03 34.02
N GLU A 719 -4.95 40.98 33.74
CA GLU A 719 -6.39 40.83 33.96
C GLU A 719 -7.01 39.75 33.06
N ALA A 720 -6.65 39.70 31.78
CA ALA A 720 -7.11 38.68 30.85
C ALA A 720 -6.63 37.27 31.25
N PHE A 721 -5.39 37.16 31.75
CA PHE A 721 -4.86 35.92 32.29
C PHE A 721 -5.59 35.51 33.59
N LEU A 722 -5.91 36.46 34.47
CA LEU A 722 -6.67 36.21 35.71
C LEU A 722 -8.10 35.76 35.40
N GLU A 723 -8.78 36.41 34.46
CA GLU A 723 -10.10 36.04 33.96
C GLU A 723 -10.09 34.61 33.39
N TYR A 724 -9.10 34.26 32.56
CA TYR A 724 -8.95 32.89 32.06
C TYR A 724 -8.68 31.87 33.17
N LEU A 725 -7.79 32.20 34.11
CA LEU A 725 -7.39 31.30 35.20
C LEU A 725 -8.58 30.91 36.07
N VAL A 726 -9.44 31.87 36.40
CA VAL A 726 -10.64 31.64 37.21
C VAL A 726 -11.69 30.81 36.47
N LEU A 727 -11.87 31.04 35.17
CA LEU A 727 -12.93 30.41 34.39
C LEU A 727 -12.57 29.00 33.90
N SER A 728 -11.29 28.76 33.60
CA SER A 728 -10.84 27.52 32.96
C SER A 728 -10.53 26.38 33.95
N ARG A 729 -10.16 26.68 35.20
CA ARG A 729 -9.65 25.68 36.15
C ARG A 729 -10.77 24.86 36.82
N LYS A 730 -10.49 23.60 37.21
CA LYS A 730 -11.39 22.74 38.02
C LYS A 730 -11.23 22.92 39.53
N GLN A 731 -10.04 23.31 39.97
CA GLN A 731 -9.75 23.67 41.33
C GLN A 731 -10.05 25.16 41.52
N SER A 732 -10.84 25.47 42.54
CA SER A 732 -11.22 26.84 42.85
C SER A 732 -10.18 27.44 43.78
N LEU A 733 -9.45 28.45 43.30
CA LEU A 733 -8.56 29.27 44.11
C LEU A 733 -9.38 30.41 44.75
N PRO A 734 -9.59 30.42 46.08
CA PRO A 734 -10.43 31.42 46.74
C PRO A 734 -9.99 32.86 46.43
N ASP A 735 -8.68 33.12 46.49
CA ASP A 735 -8.12 34.45 46.32
C ASP A 735 -8.28 34.96 44.89
N ALA A 736 -8.06 34.13 43.87
CA ALA A 736 -8.25 34.54 42.47
C ALA A 736 -9.72 34.81 42.12
N HIS A 737 -10.66 34.04 42.69
CA HIS A 737 -12.10 34.30 42.52
C HIS A 737 -12.52 35.60 43.21
N MET A 738 -11.98 35.89 44.39
CA MET A 738 -12.22 37.15 45.09
C MET A 738 -11.60 38.33 44.34
N ASP A 739 -10.36 38.21 43.87
CA ASP A 739 -9.68 39.23 43.06
C ASP A 739 -10.52 39.57 41.82
N LEU A 740 -11.01 38.56 41.07
CA LEU A 740 -11.87 38.80 39.92
C LEU A 740 -13.20 39.49 40.29
N VAL A 741 -13.82 39.11 41.41
CA VAL A 741 -15.04 39.78 41.89
C VAL A 741 -14.74 41.23 42.26
N THR A 742 -13.61 41.52 42.90
CA THR A 742 -13.22 42.89 43.23
C THR A 742 -12.90 43.73 42.00
N THR A 743 -12.26 43.15 40.96
CA THR A 743 -12.02 43.87 39.69
C THR A 743 -13.33 44.16 38.96
N LEU A 744 -14.27 43.20 38.91
CA LEU A 744 -15.59 43.40 38.29
C LEU A 744 -16.43 44.42 39.06
N LEU A 745 -16.47 44.35 40.39
CA LEU A 745 -17.14 45.33 41.24
C LEU A 745 -16.49 46.71 41.12
N GLY A 746 -15.17 46.79 41.00
CA GLY A 746 -14.43 48.03 40.76
C GLY A 746 -14.85 48.69 39.44
N ARG A 747 -14.92 47.91 38.35
CA ARG A 747 -15.40 48.38 37.03
C ARG A 747 -16.86 48.84 37.08
N ILE A 748 -17.72 48.12 37.80
CA ILE A 748 -19.13 48.51 37.98
C ILE A 748 -19.24 49.77 38.85
N ALA A 749 -18.43 49.89 39.90
CA ALA A 749 -18.42 51.07 40.76
C ALA A 749 -17.92 52.32 40.01
N SER A 750 -16.84 52.21 39.22
CA SER A 750 -16.36 53.31 38.38
C SER A 750 -17.37 53.70 37.31
N ALA A 751 -18.07 52.72 36.73
CA ALA A 751 -19.15 52.96 35.78
C ALA A 751 -20.35 53.67 36.44
N LEU A 752 -20.68 53.32 37.68
CA LEU A 752 -21.75 53.95 38.44
C LEU A 752 -21.44 55.39 38.86
N GLU A 753 -20.20 55.89 38.72
CA GLU A 753 -19.88 57.31 38.87
C GLU A 753 -20.45 58.15 37.73
N ASP A 754 -20.64 57.56 36.55
CA ASP A 754 -21.31 58.20 35.41
C ASP A 754 -22.84 58.20 35.63
N ASP A 755 -23.43 59.40 35.67
CA ASP A 755 -24.87 59.59 35.85
C ASP A 755 -25.69 58.98 34.69
N ALA A 756 -25.14 58.93 33.47
CA ALA A 756 -25.82 58.34 32.31
C ALA A 756 -25.90 56.81 32.44
N GLU A 757 -24.82 56.15 32.85
CA GLU A 757 -24.79 54.69 33.04
C GLU A 757 -25.59 54.28 34.28
N ARG A 758 -25.56 55.09 35.35
CA ARG A 758 -26.39 54.90 36.54
C ARG A 758 -27.88 54.98 36.21
N GLN A 759 -28.28 55.98 35.43
CA GLN A 759 -29.66 56.15 35.00
C GLN A 759 -30.09 55.00 34.06
N ALA A 760 -29.27 54.65 33.06
CA ALA A 760 -29.53 53.53 32.16
C ALA A 760 -29.73 52.20 32.92
N MET A 761 -28.97 51.97 34.00
CA MET A 761 -29.10 50.77 34.84
C MET A 761 -30.34 50.77 35.73
N ALA A 762 -30.75 51.94 36.24
CA ALA A 762 -31.99 52.08 36.97
C ALA A 762 -33.22 51.90 36.06
N GLU A 763 -33.15 52.44 34.83
CA GLU A 763 -34.19 52.33 33.80
C GLU A 763 -34.48 50.87 33.42
N VAL A 764 -33.46 50.00 33.32
CA VAL A 764 -33.71 48.57 33.01
C VAL A 764 -34.66 47.92 34.02
N ALA A 765 -34.51 48.25 35.30
CA ALA A 765 -35.35 47.68 36.35
C ALA A 765 -36.75 48.33 36.42
N THR A 766 -36.91 49.60 36.06
CA THR A 766 -38.24 50.24 35.94
C THR A 766 -38.97 49.73 34.71
N ASP A 767 -38.28 49.70 33.56
CA ASP A 767 -38.84 49.26 32.28
C ASP A 767 -39.33 47.82 32.38
N TYR A 768 -38.55 46.92 32.99
CA TYR A 768 -38.96 45.53 33.18
C TYR A 768 -40.21 45.39 34.07
N ARG A 769 -40.39 46.28 35.06
CA ARG A 769 -41.56 46.24 35.96
C ARG A 769 -42.84 46.73 35.29
N GLU A 770 -42.71 47.67 34.35
CA GLU A 770 -43.83 48.30 33.64
C GLU A 770 -44.17 47.57 32.33
N GLY A 771 -43.18 46.96 31.69
CA GLY A 771 -43.33 46.14 30.50
C GLY A 771 -43.78 44.72 30.83
N ALA A 772 -44.81 44.23 30.15
CA ALA A 772 -45.25 42.84 30.24
C ALA A 772 -44.33 41.91 29.44
N TYR A 773 -43.08 41.76 29.87
CA TYR A 773 -42.09 40.90 29.21
C TYR A 773 -42.36 39.41 29.46
N GLU A 774 -42.27 38.60 28.41
CA GLU A 774 -42.45 37.14 28.50
C GLU A 774 -41.22 36.43 29.14
N ASP A 775 -40.03 37.03 29.04
CA ASP A 775 -38.76 36.47 29.52
C ASP A 775 -38.34 36.99 30.92
N SER A 776 -37.40 36.31 31.58
CA SER A 776 -36.82 36.71 32.89
C SER A 776 -36.04 38.03 32.86
N PHE A 777 -35.85 38.68 34.01
CA PHE A 777 -35.09 39.92 34.16
C PHE A 777 -33.66 39.83 33.61
N VAL A 778 -32.95 38.71 33.81
CA VAL A 778 -31.57 38.54 33.30
C VAL A 778 -31.54 38.46 31.77
N ALA A 779 -32.56 37.85 31.16
CA ALA A 779 -32.69 37.83 29.71
C ALA A 779 -32.97 39.25 29.17
N HIS A 780 -33.81 40.03 29.87
CA HIS A 780 -34.04 41.43 29.53
C HIS A 780 -32.78 42.29 29.67
N LEU A 781 -32.00 42.09 30.74
CA LEU A 781 -30.69 42.72 30.93
C LEU A 781 -29.74 42.37 29.77
N ALA A 782 -29.77 41.12 29.31
CA ALA A 782 -28.94 40.66 28.20
C ALA A 782 -29.33 41.30 26.85
N LEU A 783 -30.57 41.75 26.64
CA LEU A 783 -30.97 42.46 25.42
C LEU A 783 -30.37 43.87 25.32
N ARG A 784 -29.97 44.49 26.44
CA ARG A 784 -29.46 45.87 26.48
C ARG A 784 -27.93 45.99 26.51
N ILE A 785 -27.20 44.89 26.28
CA ILE A 785 -25.72 44.86 26.35
C ILE A 785 -25.07 45.79 25.32
N ASP A 786 -25.61 45.87 24.10
CA ASP A 786 -24.99 46.63 23.00
C ASP A 786 -25.00 48.15 23.26
N GLY A 787 -25.84 48.61 24.20
CA GLY A 787 -25.93 50.02 24.61
C GLY A 787 -25.02 50.43 25.76
N SER A 788 -24.44 49.50 26.54
CA SER A 788 -23.58 49.84 27.69
C SER A 788 -22.66 48.69 28.11
N LYS A 789 -21.36 48.99 28.23
CA LYS A 789 -20.32 48.03 28.70
C LYS A 789 -20.57 47.54 30.12
N VAL A 790 -21.27 48.32 30.94
CA VAL A 790 -21.59 47.99 32.33
C VAL A 790 -22.58 46.84 32.43
N MET A 791 -23.51 46.71 31.48
CA MET A 791 -24.46 45.61 31.44
C MET A 791 -23.76 44.26 31.22
N LEU A 792 -22.69 44.27 30.42
CA LEU A 792 -21.85 43.09 30.21
C LEU A 792 -21.10 42.70 31.49
N GLU A 793 -20.47 43.67 32.17
CA GLU A 793 -19.75 43.42 33.42
C GLU A 793 -20.71 42.95 34.54
N ARG A 794 -21.93 43.50 34.57
CA ARG A 794 -23.00 43.07 35.47
C ARG A 794 -23.42 41.62 35.22
N LEU A 795 -23.57 41.21 33.95
CA LEU A 795 -23.87 39.82 33.60
C LEU A 795 -22.72 38.86 33.95
N LYS A 796 -21.47 39.26 33.70
CA LYS A 796 -20.29 38.50 34.15
C LYS A 796 -20.30 38.32 35.66
N LEU A 797 -20.60 39.37 36.42
CA LEU A 797 -20.73 39.32 37.87
C LEU A 797 -21.85 38.36 38.31
N ILE A 798 -23.06 38.46 37.73
CA ILE A 798 -24.18 37.56 38.06
C ILE A 798 -23.80 36.08 37.83
N MET A 799 -23.19 35.78 36.68
CA MET A 799 -22.77 34.41 36.34
C MET A 799 -21.63 33.91 37.25
N LEU A 800 -20.67 34.78 37.59
CA LEU A 800 -19.58 34.46 38.52
C LEU A 800 -20.09 34.21 39.94
N LEU A 801 -20.99 35.08 40.44
CA LEU A 801 -21.61 34.96 41.74
C LEU A 801 -22.49 33.73 41.84
N GLN A 802 -23.20 33.34 40.78
CA GLN A 802 -23.99 32.10 40.74
C GLN A 802 -23.08 30.87 40.66
N GLY A 803 -22.09 30.86 39.76
CA GLY A 803 -21.26 29.69 39.45
C GLY A 803 -20.17 29.36 40.47
N SER A 804 -19.59 30.36 41.14
CA SER A 804 -18.49 30.12 42.09
C SER A 804 -18.98 29.62 43.44
N GLN A 805 -18.42 28.51 43.93
CA GLN A 805 -18.77 27.93 45.23
C GLN A 805 -17.83 28.36 46.37
N VAL A 806 -16.76 29.11 46.06
CA VAL A 806 -15.65 29.39 47.00
C VAL A 806 -15.62 30.84 47.47
N LEU A 807 -16.58 31.65 47.02
CA LEU A 807 -16.70 33.04 47.42
C LEU A 807 -17.16 33.17 48.88
N ASN A 808 -16.60 34.16 49.58
CA ASN A 808 -17.12 34.58 50.88
C ASN A 808 -18.41 35.40 50.68
N VAL A 809 -19.55 34.70 50.73
CA VAL A 809 -20.88 35.26 50.43
C VAL A 809 -21.28 36.34 51.43
N GLU A 810 -20.90 36.20 52.71
CA GLU A 810 -21.29 37.14 53.78
C GLU A 810 -20.61 38.51 53.60
N SER A 811 -19.30 38.53 53.33
CA SER A 811 -18.58 39.78 53.07
C SER A 811 -19.07 40.48 51.80
N LEU A 812 -19.40 39.70 50.76
CA LEU A 812 -19.89 40.23 49.49
C LEU A 812 -21.31 40.81 49.60
N LEU A 813 -22.17 40.17 50.40
CA LEU A 813 -23.53 40.67 50.64
C LEU A 813 -23.50 42.07 51.28
N GLY A 814 -22.62 42.30 52.25
CA GLY A 814 -22.46 43.62 52.89
C GLY A 814 -21.96 44.71 51.95
N VAL A 815 -21.20 44.36 50.89
CA VAL A 815 -20.76 45.29 49.85
C VAL A 815 -21.87 45.55 48.84
N ILE A 816 -22.54 44.51 48.35
CA ILE A 816 -23.59 44.62 47.32
C ILE A 816 -24.86 45.29 47.86
N GLN A 817 -25.23 45.07 49.13
CA GLN A 817 -26.38 45.74 49.75
C GLN A 817 -26.26 47.28 49.79
N ARG A 818 -25.04 47.82 49.74
CA ARG A 818 -24.81 49.28 49.68
C ARG A 818 -25.14 49.86 48.31
N VAL A 819 -25.30 49.02 47.29
CA VAL A 819 -25.60 49.41 45.91
C VAL A 819 -27.03 48.96 45.57
N PRO A 820 -28.04 49.85 45.69
CA PRO A 820 -29.45 49.46 45.57
C PRO A 820 -29.85 48.96 44.18
N ILE A 821 -29.05 49.23 43.14
CA ILE A 821 -29.32 48.84 41.76
C ILE A 821 -29.06 47.32 41.53
N LEU A 822 -28.22 46.70 42.37
CA LEU A 822 -27.78 45.30 42.25
C LEU A 822 -28.72 44.31 42.98
N MET A 823 -30.04 44.51 42.86
CA MET A 823 -31.05 43.69 43.56
C MET A 823 -31.03 42.23 43.11
N PHE A 824 -30.76 41.95 41.83
CA PHE A 824 -30.72 40.58 41.31
C PHE A 824 -29.51 39.82 41.85
N GLU A 825 -28.35 40.47 41.90
CA GLU A 825 -27.11 39.97 42.49
C GLU A 825 -27.28 39.71 43.99
N GLN A 826 -27.99 40.60 44.69
CA GLN A 826 -28.38 40.39 46.08
C GLN A 826 -29.24 39.14 46.24
N ALA A 827 -30.24 38.93 45.38
CA ALA A 827 -31.08 37.73 45.41
C ALA A 827 -30.26 36.44 45.16
N VAL A 828 -29.26 36.47 44.28
CA VAL A 828 -28.33 35.35 44.03
C VAL A 828 -27.55 34.99 45.32
N LEU A 829 -27.02 35.99 46.02
CA LEU A 829 -26.28 35.78 47.27
C LEU A 829 -27.18 35.29 48.42
N LEU A 830 -28.37 35.88 48.57
CA LEU A 830 -29.36 35.46 49.58
C LEU A 830 -29.83 34.02 49.35
N GLY A 831 -30.00 33.62 48.08
CA GLY A 831 -30.29 32.23 47.70
C GLY A 831 -29.18 31.26 48.13
N LYS A 832 -27.91 31.66 48.01
CA LYS A 832 -26.77 30.88 48.50
C LYS A 832 -26.73 30.75 50.02
N LEU A 833 -27.14 31.80 50.75
CA LEU A 833 -27.27 31.80 52.20
C LEU A 833 -28.55 31.11 52.72
N ARG A 834 -29.40 30.56 51.82
CA ARG A 834 -30.69 29.92 52.16
C ARG A 834 -31.73 30.86 52.79
N HIS A 835 -31.56 32.18 52.65
CA HIS A 835 -32.57 33.18 53.02
C HIS A 835 -33.68 33.26 51.96
N ASN A 836 -34.43 32.16 51.80
CA ASN A 836 -35.34 31.95 50.68
C ASN A 836 -36.51 32.95 50.63
N ARG A 837 -37.03 33.38 51.79
CA ARG A 837 -38.15 34.34 51.85
C ARG A 837 -37.72 35.73 51.36
N GLU A 838 -36.55 36.20 51.77
CA GLU A 838 -36.00 37.50 51.35
C GLU A 838 -35.62 37.49 49.87
N ALA A 839 -34.99 36.42 49.39
CA ALA A 839 -34.69 36.26 47.96
C ALA A 839 -35.97 36.26 47.09
N LEU A 840 -37.00 35.53 47.50
CA LEU A 840 -38.29 35.50 46.79
C LEU A 840 -39.05 36.82 46.89
N GLN A 841 -38.94 37.57 47.99
CA GLN A 841 -39.49 38.93 48.07
C GLN A 841 -38.81 39.86 47.07
N ILE A 842 -37.48 39.83 46.97
CA ILE A 842 -36.76 40.65 46.00
C ILE A 842 -37.16 40.29 44.56
N LEU A 843 -37.24 39.01 44.22
CA LEU A 843 -37.59 38.55 42.87
C LEU A 843 -39.06 38.81 42.53
N ALA A 844 -39.99 38.37 43.39
CA ALA A 844 -41.42 38.40 43.11
C ALA A 844 -42.08 39.76 43.35
N ILE A 845 -41.59 40.56 44.31
CA ILE A 845 -42.19 41.86 44.68
C ILE A 845 -41.37 43.02 44.12
N ASN A 846 -40.06 43.09 44.44
CA ASN A 846 -39.25 44.26 44.10
C ASN A 846 -38.92 44.33 42.60
N LEU A 847 -38.53 43.20 42.00
CA LEU A 847 -38.23 43.10 40.57
C LEU A 847 -39.45 42.72 39.73
N ARG A 848 -40.53 42.21 40.36
CA ARG A 848 -41.73 41.66 39.71
C ARG A 848 -41.44 40.57 38.68
N ASP A 849 -40.38 39.79 38.88
CA ASP A 849 -39.98 38.72 37.98
C ASP A 849 -40.55 37.37 38.45
N ALA A 850 -41.75 37.05 37.95
CA ALA A 850 -42.39 35.76 38.21
C ALA A 850 -41.58 34.58 37.65
N ASN A 851 -40.92 34.75 36.51
CA ASN A 851 -40.14 33.71 35.85
C ASN A 851 -38.90 33.32 36.68
N SER A 852 -38.14 34.30 37.17
CA SER A 852 -36.99 34.05 38.04
C SER A 852 -37.40 33.53 39.42
N ALA A 853 -38.56 33.96 39.95
CA ALA A 853 -39.10 33.45 41.20
C ALA A 853 -39.55 31.97 41.08
N GLU A 854 -40.23 31.61 39.99
CA GLU A 854 -40.57 30.21 39.67
C GLU A 854 -39.31 29.37 39.44
N ALA A 855 -38.34 29.91 38.70
CA ALA A 855 -37.04 29.26 38.46
C ALA A 855 -36.27 29.00 39.76
N PHE A 856 -36.29 29.97 40.70
CA PHE A 856 -35.70 29.83 42.03
C PHE A 856 -36.32 28.67 42.82
N CYS A 857 -37.64 28.52 42.75
CA CYS A 857 -38.36 27.42 43.38
C CYS A 857 -38.02 26.07 42.72
N HIS A 858 -37.99 26.03 41.38
CA HIS A 858 -37.69 24.81 40.64
C HIS A 858 -36.24 24.34 40.81
N GLN A 859 -35.30 25.26 41.07
CA GLN A 859 -33.86 25.00 41.19
C GLN A 859 -33.34 25.02 42.63
N GLY A 860 -34.23 25.13 43.63
CA GLY A 860 -33.90 24.86 45.03
C GLY A 860 -33.00 25.94 45.61
N GLY A 861 -33.33 27.20 45.31
CA GLY A 861 -32.63 28.37 45.83
C GLY A 861 -31.55 28.97 44.90
N GLN A 862 -31.51 28.54 43.63
CA GLN A 862 -30.65 29.11 42.60
C GLN A 862 -31.47 30.03 41.71
N VAL A 863 -31.05 31.29 41.58
CA VAL A 863 -31.82 32.30 40.83
C VAL A 863 -31.59 32.16 39.32
N LEU A 864 -30.33 32.02 38.88
CA LEU A 864 -29.97 31.88 37.47
C LEU A 864 -29.84 30.40 37.07
N SER A 865 -30.64 29.98 36.10
CA SER A 865 -30.61 28.61 35.58
C SER A 865 -29.39 28.37 34.67
N PRO A 866 -28.77 27.18 34.72
CA PRO A 866 -27.70 26.82 33.80
C PRO A 866 -28.12 26.93 32.33
N MET A 867 -29.35 26.52 32.01
CA MET A 867 -29.89 26.60 30.65
C MET A 867 -30.06 28.04 30.16
N LEU A 868 -30.51 28.95 31.04
CA LEU A 868 -30.65 30.36 30.71
C LEU A 868 -29.27 31.03 30.55
N ALA A 869 -28.30 30.68 31.40
CA ALA A 869 -26.93 31.16 31.28
C ALA A 869 -26.30 30.74 29.95
N GLU A 870 -26.49 29.48 29.53
CA GLU A 870 -26.02 29.00 28.22
C GLU A 870 -26.73 29.67 27.05
N ARG A 871 -28.06 29.88 27.12
CA ARG A 871 -28.80 30.61 26.09
C ARG A 871 -28.24 32.02 25.89
N ILE A 872 -28.09 32.77 26.98
CA ILE A 872 -27.55 34.14 26.94
C ILE A 872 -26.12 34.19 26.35
N ALA A 873 -25.31 33.17 26.60
CA ALA A 873 -23.95 33.08 26.05
C ALA A 873 -23.91 32.65 24.57
N ASN A 874 -24.90 31.88 24.12
CA ASN A 874 -24.99 31.40 22.73
C ASN A 874 -25.59 32.44 21.77
N ASP A 875 -26.30 33.45 22.28
CA ASP A 875 -26.79 34.61 21.53
C ASP A 875 -25.64 35.57 21.12
N GLY A 876 -24.72 35.09 20.28
CA GLY A 876 -23.68 35.89 19.62
C GLY A 876 -22.54 36.42 20.49
N ARG A 877 -22.42 35.99 21.75
CA ARG A 877 -21.53 36.61 22.75
C ARG A 877 -20.44 35.65 23.26
N PRO A 878 -19.29 35.56 22.58
CA PRO A 878 -18.24 34.59 22.94
C PRO A 878 -17.64 34.82 24.33
N GLN A 879 -17.65 36.06 24.83
CA GLN A 879 -17.06 36.44 26.12
C GLN A 879 -17.81 35.86 27.33
N LEU A 880 -19.11 35.56 27.20
CA LEU A 880 -19.94 35.00 28.28
C LEU A 880 -19.93 33.47 28.32
N LYS A 881 -19.41 32.79 27.28
CA LYS A 881 -19.40 31.32 27.19
C LYS A 881 -18.70 30.67 28.37
N LEU A 882 -17.51 31.14 28.72
CA LEU A 882 -16.74 30.62 29.84
C LEU A 882 -17.46 30.85 31.19
N TYR A 883 -18.13 31.99 31.36
CA TYR A 883 -18.94 32.28 32.56
C TYR A 883 -20.17 31.37 32.66
N ALA A 884 -20.87 31.11 31.55
CA ALA A 884 -21.98 30.16 31.52
C ALA A 884 -21.52 28.74 31.87
N THR A 885 -20.35 28.32 31.38
CA THR A 885 -19.78 27.02 31.77
C THR A 885 -19.42 26.95 33.25
N LEU A 886 -19.05 28.06 33.88
CA LEU A 886 -18.84 28.11 35.33
C LEU A 886 -20.14 27.87 36.10
N VAL A 887 -21.26 28.45 35.64
CA VAL A 887 -22.59 28.25 36.24
C VAL A 887 -23.04 26.79 36.13
N THR A 888 -22.85 26.16 34.98
CA THR A 888 -23.23 24.74 34.77
C THR A 888 -22.39 23.80 35.63
N ARG A 889 -21.09 24.10 35.79
CA ARG A 889 -20.17 23.37 36.68
C ARG A 889 -20.52 23.56 38.16
N GLY A 890 -20.94 24.76 38.55
CA GLY A 890 -21.43 25.05 39.90
C GLY A 890 -22.71 24.27 40.25
N ALA A 891 -23.58 24.01 39.28
CA ALA A 891 -24.80 23.23 39.48
C ALA A 891 -24.54 21.71 39.63
N THR A 892 -23.56 21.15 38.90
CA THR A 892 -23.25 19.72 38.94
C THR A 892 -22.57 19.25 40.22
N LYS A 893 -21.71 20.07 40.84
CA LYS A 893 -21.04 19.73 42.12
C LYS A 893 -22.00 19.61 43.32
N LYS A 894 -23.20 20.21 43.27
CA LYS A 894 -24.23 20.09 44.33
C LYS A 894 -24.86 18.68 44.42
N LYS A 895 -24.53 17.76 43.50
CA LYS A 895 -24.91 16.32 43.56
C LYS A 895 -24.01 15.47 44.48
N ILE A 896 -22.95 16.03 45.05
CA ILE A 896 -22.02 15.31 45.94
C ILE A 896 -22.14 15.93 47.34
N ALA A 897 -22.78 15.21 48.26
CA ALA A 897 -22.81 15.53 49.69
C ALA A 897 -21.38 15.51 50.30
N PRO A 898 -21.12 16.20 51.41
CA PRO A 898 -19.81 16.17 52.07
C PRO A 898 -19.52 14.78 52.65
N ALA A 899 -18.25 14.44 52.72
CA ALA A 899 -17.74 13.15 53.18
C ALA A 899 -18.08 12.88 54.67
N HIS A 900 -19.20 12.17 54.90
CA HIS A 900 -19.49 11.17 55.95
C HIS A 900 -20.95 11.23 56.42
N PRO A 901 -21.77 10.19 56.15
CA PRO A 901 -22.98 9.90 56.90
C PRO A 901 -22.81 8.69 57.85
N PRO A 902 -23.46 8.66 59.03
CA PRO A 902 -23.53 7.47 59.86
C PRO A 902 -24.49 6.43 59.25
N ALA A 903 -24.13 5.16 59.40
CA ALA A 903 -24.74 4.02 58.73
C ALA A 903 -26.12 3.65 59.30
N THR A 904 -27.20 3.99 58.59
CA THR A 904 -28.40 3.17 58.35
C THR A 904 -29.43 3.98 57.56
N MET A 905 -29.55 3.74 56.24
CA MET A 905 -30.76 3.89 55.41
C MET A 905 -30.43 3.60 53.92
N PRO A 906 -31.36 3.02 53.13
CA PRO A 906 -31.07 2.52 51.79
C PRO A 906 -30.94 3.66 50.75
N SER A 907 -30.03 3.45 49.80
CA SER A 907 -29.58 4.37 48.77
C SER A 907 -30.62 4.57 47.65
N GLY A 908 -31.43 5.64 47.74
CA GLY A 908 -32.18 6.21 46.62
C GLY A 908 -31.48 7.46 46.07
N LYS A 909 -31.43 7.61 44.74
CA LYS A 909 -30.87 8.78 44.03
C LYS A 909 -31.45 10.09 44.62
N PRO A 910 -30.65 11.14 44.84
CA PRO A 910 -31.17 12.44 45.27
C PRO A 910 -31.71 13.17 44.04
N ASP A 911 -32.83 12.69 43.51
CA ASP A 911 -33.75 13.59 42.84
C ASP A 911 -34.18 14.62 43.88
N MET A 912 -34.22 15.90 43.50
CA MET A 912 -34.74 16.97 44.37
C MET A 912 -35.97 16.43 45.10
N ASN A 913 -35.94 16.48 46.43
CA ASN A 913 -37.05 16.00 47.23
C ASN A 913 -38.26 16.80 46.75
N ASP A 914 -39.25 16.16 46.13
CA ASP A 914 -40.41 16.85 45.55
C ASP A 914 -41.05 17.76 46.62
N GLY A 915 -40.90 17.38 47.90
CA GLY A 915 -41.23 18.18 49.07
C GLY A 915 -40.48 19.51 49.26
N GLU A 916 -39.21 19.66 48.88
CA GLU A 916 -38.51 20.97 48.95
C GLU A 916 -39.00 21.94 47.87
N LYS A 917 -39.26 21.43 46.65
CA LYS A 917 -39.87 22.22 45.57
C LYS A 917 -41.27 22.66 45.96
N SER A 918 -42.09 21.74 46.46
CA SER A 918 -43.44 22.06 46.95
C SER A 918 -43.39 23.07 48.10
N LYS A 919 -42.40 23.02 49.01
CA LYS A 919 -42.23 24.03 50.07
C LYS A 919 -41.92 25.41 49.52
N LEU A 920 -40.99 25.52 48.55
CA LEU A 920 -40.64 26.81 47.94
C LEU A 920 -41.80 27.38 47.12
N LEU A 921 -42.51 26.53 46.35
CA LEU A 921 -43.70 26.93 45.60
C LEU A 921 -44.85 27.37 46.51
N ARG A 922 -45.07 26.70 47.65
CA ARG A 922 -46.02 27.14 48.68
C ARG A 922 -45.62 28.49 49.27
N LEU A 923 -44.32 28.70 49.51
CA LEU A 923 -43.83 29.97 50.04
C LEU A 923 -43.99 31.11 49.03
N LEU A 924 -43.79 30.84 47.72
CA LEU A 924 -44.08 31.79 46.64
C LEU A 924 -45.57 32.09 46.54
N LEU A 925 -46.43 31.06 46.61
CA LEU A 925 -47.89 31.20 46.62
C LEU A 925 -48.35 32.04 47.82
N GLN A 926 -47.80 31.78 49.02
CA GLN A 926 -48.07 32.59 50.21
C GLN A 926 -47.62 34.04 50.02
N ILE A 927 -46.45 34.30 49.42
CA ILE A 927 -45.99 35.65 49.14
C ILE A 927 -46.98 36.39 48.23
N TYR A 928 -47.50 35.74 47.17
CA TYR A 928 -48.50 36.37 46.31
C TYR A 928 -49.84 36.59 47.01
N LEU A 929 -50.31 35.61 47.79
CA LEU A 929 -51.57 35.70 48.54
C LEU A 929 -51.51 36.76 49.66
N ASP A 930 -50.41 36.82 50.42
CA ASP A 930 -50.16 37.83 51.46
C ASP A 930 -50.25 39.26 50.88
N GLN A 931 -49.76 39.48 49.67
CA GLN A 931 -49.84 40.79 48.99
C GLN A 931 -51.25 41.07 48.45
N SER A 932 -51.96 40.06 47.94
CA SER A 932 -53.33 40.21 47.47
C SER A 932 -54.31 40.61 48.58
N SER A 933 -54.08 40.18 49.83
CA SER A 933 -54.92 40.53 50.98
C SER A 933 -54.68 41.92 51.58
N ARG A 934 -53.60 42.63 51.18
CA ARG A 934 -53.08 43.81 51.90
C ARG A 934 -53.37 45.15 51.24
N GLY A 935 -54.00 45.23 50.07
CA GLY A 935 -54.19 46.52 49.39
C GLY A 935 -55.45 46.64 48.53
N GLU A 936 -56.11 47.79 48.63
CA GLU A 936 -57.10 48.28 47.66
C GLU A 936 -56.41 48.43 46.29
N GLY A 937 -56.81 47.61 45.31
CA GLY A 937 -56.19 47.54 43.97
C GLY A 937 -55.09 46.47 43.79
N GLY A 938 -54.74 45.75 44.85
CA GLY A 938 -53.77 44.64 44.80
C GLY A 938 -54.34 43.33 44.24
N GLU A 939 -55.67 43.18 44.22
CA GLU A 939 -56.35 41.96 43.77
C GLU A 939 -56.05 41.64 42.31
N GLU A 940 -56.11 42.62 41.39
CA GLU A 940 -55.88 42.36 39.96
C GLU A 940 -54.38 42.14 39.62
N THR A 941 -53.46 42.81 40.33
CA THR A 941 -52.03 42.82 40.00
C THR A 941 -51.35 41.46 40.26
N TYR A 942 -51.69 40.80 41.37
CA TYR A 942 -51.08 39.51 41.75
C TYR A 942 -51.95 38.30 41.42
N GLN A 943 -53.21 38.49 41.00
CA GLN A 943 -54.09 37.39 40.60
C GLN A 943 -53.62 36.70 39.32
N ILE A 944 -53.08 37.44 38.34
CA ILE A 944 -52.58 36.87 37.08
C ILE A 944 -51.34 35.98 37.31
N PRO A 945 -50.26 36.42 38.01
CA PRO A 945 -49.14 35.55 38.35
C PRO A 945 -49.52 34.37 39.23
N THR A 946 -50.47 34.55 40.16
CA THR A 946 -50.91 33.46 41.04
C THR A 946 -51.70 32.40 40.27
N ALA A 947 -52.60 32.81 39.37
CA ALA A 947 -53.32 31.90 38.48
C ALA A 947 -52.38 31.19 37.49
N HIS A 948 -51.37 31.90 36.98
CA HIS A 948 -50.32 31.31 36.15
C HIS A 948 -49.57 30.20 36.90
N LEU A 949 -49.10 30.48 38.12
CA LEU A 949 -48.39 29.54 38.98
C LEU A 949 -49.21 28.27 39.27
N LEU A 950 -50.51 28.42 39.56
CA LEU A 950 -51.42 27.30 39.80
C LEU A 950 -51.59 26.42 38.55
N ASN A 951 -51.66 27.03 37.37
CA ASN A 951 -51.84 26.33 36.11
C ASN A 951 -50.57 25.61 35.61
N THR A 952 -49.40 26.24 35.77
CA THR A 952 -48.11 25.69 35.33
C THR A 952 -47.63 24.61 36.28
N GLN A 953 -47.62 24.88 37.59
CA GLN A 953 -47.06 24.00 38.62
C GLN A 953 -48.10 23.07 39.26
N ALA A 954 -49.22 22.86 38.56
CA ALA A 954 -50.35 22.07 39.04
C ALA A 954 -49.91 20.76 39.68
N ILE A 955 -49.02 20.01 39.01
CA ILE A 955 -48.56 18.67 39.41
C ILE A 955 -48.01 18.62 40.84
N HIS A 956 -47.23 19.63 41.25
CA HIS A 956 -46.50 19.68 42.53
C HIS A 956 -47.29 20.26 43.70
N LEU A 957 -48.53 20.70 43.44
CA LEU A 957 -49.43 21.25 44.43
C LEU A 957 -50.60 20.27 44.66
N SER A 958 -50.99 20.06 45.92
CA SER A 958 -52.12 19.21 46.30
C SER A 958 -53.44 19.96 46.11
N THR A 959 -54.41 19.29 45.48
CA THR A 959 -55.71 19.90 45.15
C THR A 959 -56.47 20.34 46.40
N LEU A 960 -56.38 19.56 47.49
CA LEU A 960 -57.06 19.85 48.75
C LEU A 960 -56.44 21.07 49.48
N ASP A 961 -55.12 21.09 49.70
CA ASP A 961 -54.45 22.20 50.40
C ASP A 961 -54.59 23.54 49.67
N ILE A 962 -54.67 23.54 48.33
CA ILE A 962 -54.84 24.79 47.56
C ILE A 962 -56.26 25.34 47.70
N LEU A 963 -57.28 24.48 47.64
CA LEU A 963 -58.67 24.91 47.74
C LEU A 963 -58.96 25.57 49.10
N GLU A 964 -58.22 25.21 50.15
CA GLU A 964 -58.29 25.86 51.46
C GLU A 964 -57.60 27.23 51.51
N GLN A 965 -56.63 27.50 50.63
CA GLN A 965 -55.82 28.72 50.63
C GLN A 965 -56.30 29.78 49.62
N VAL A 966 -57.11 29.39 48.64
CA VAL A 966 -57.66 30.31 47.65
C VAL A 966 -58.80 31.13 48.27
N PRO A 967 -58.82 32.47 48.11
CA PRO A 967 -59.92 33.29 48.62
C PRO A 967 -61.27 32.91 47.99
N ASP A 968 -62.33 32.88 48.80
CA ASP A 968 -63.71 32.58 48.36
C ASP A 968 -64.22 33.53 47.25
N ALA A 969 -63.63 34.72 47.13
CA ALA A 969 -63.97 35.73 46.13
C ALA A 969 -63.50 35.38 44.70
N TRP A 970 -62.69 34.33 44.51
CA TRP A 970 -62.17 33.99 43.19
C TRP A 970 -63.20 33.26 42.30
N PRO A 971 -63.40 33.69 41.05
CA PRO A 971 -64.25 32.98 40.11
C PRO A 971 -63.72 31.56 39.84
N LEU A 972 -64.61 30.57 39.80
CA LEU A 972 -64.25 29.18 39.47
C LEU A 972 -63.55 29.06 38.10
N LYS A 973 -63.87 29.97 37.17
CA LYS A 973 -63.24 30.08 35.83
C LYS A 973 -61.72 30.25 35.90
N THR A 974 -61.20 30.89 36.94
CA THR A 974 -59.76 31.12 37.13
C THR A 974 -59.02 29.84 37.53
N LEU A 975 -59.72 28.86 38.13
CA LEU A 975 -59.18 27.55 38.56
C LEU A 975 -59.54 26.40 37.60
N GLU A 976 -60.38 26.64 36.59
CA GLU A 976 -60.94 25.63 35.69
C GLU A 976 -59.86 24.77 35.03
N THR A 977 -58.81 25.41 34.52
CA THR A 977 -57.67 24.78 33.85
C THR A 977 -56.86 23.89 34.79
N PHE A 978 -56.62 24.36 36.02
CA PHE A 978 -55.92 23.59 37.06
C PHE A 978 -56.71 22.33 37.45
N LEU A 979 -58.00 22.49 37.76
CA LEU A 979 -58.88 21.40 38.16
C LEU A 979 -59.07 20.36 37.05
N THR A 980 -59.30 20.81 35.82
CA THR A 980 -59.48 19.92 34.66
C THR A 980 -58.23 19.08 34.37
N LYS A 981 -57.05 19.70 34.45
CA LYS A 981 -55.76 19.02 34.22
C LYS A 981 -55.48 17.96 35.28
N LYS A 982 -55.79 18.24 36.55
CA LYS A 982 -55.65 17.28 37.66
C LYS A 982 -56.58 16.09 37.54
N LEU A 983 -57.86 16.32 37.27
CA LEU A 983 -58.86 15.25 37.15
C LEU A 983 -58.58 14.35 35.94
N ARG A 984 -58.29 14.93 34.76
CA ARG A 984 -57.90 14.14 33.56
C ARG A 984 -56.60 13.37 33.79
N GLY A 985 -55.61 13.99 34.42
CA GLY A 985 -54.33 13.34 34.73
C GLY A 985 -54.50 12.11 35.62
N GLY A 986 -55.47 12.11 36.54
CA GLY A 986 -55.82 10.94 37.35
C GLY A 986 -56.40 9.80 36.51
N VAL A 987 -57.34 10.10 35.61
CA VAL A 987 -57.97 9.10 34.73
C VAL A 987 -56.98 8.50 33.74
N VAL A 988 -56.13 9.32 33.13
CA VAL A 988 -55.10 8.86 32.18
C VAL A 988 -54.10 7.92 32.86
N ARG A 989 -53.63 8.27 34.06
CA ARG A 989 -52.72 7.38 34.84
C ARG A 989 -53.34 6.02 35.11
N ARG A 990 -54.64 5.98 35.43
CA ARG A 990 -55.37 4.71 35.62
C ARG A 990 -55.40 3.87 34.35
N HIS A 991 -55.66 4.48 33.19
CA HIS A 991 -55.72 3.76 31.90
C HIS A 991 -54.34 3.27 31.46
N GLN A 992 -53.30 4.07 31.65
CA GLN A 992 -51.92 3.70 31.31
C GLN A 992 -51.46 2.46 32.09
N GLY A 993 -51.76 2.39 33.39
CA GLY A 993 -51.45 1.21 34.21
C GLY A 993 -52.14 -0.07 33.73
N LEU A 994 -53.34 0.03 33.13
CA LEU A 994 -54.02 -1.12 32.53
C LEU A 994 -53.31 -1.63 31.27
N VAL A 995 -52.83 -0.72 30.42
CA VAL A 995 -52.10 -1.07 29.19
C VAL A 995 -50.73 -1.66 29.52
N GLU A 996 -50.00 -1.06 30.44
CA GLU A 996 -48.69 -1.58 30.88
C GLU A 996 -48.81 -3.00 31.45
N ARG A 997 -49.87 -3.29 32.24
CA ARG A 997 -50.17 -4.66 32.70
C ARG A 997 -50.40 -5.62 31.52
N GLY A 998 -51.11 -5.19 30.48
CA GLY A 998 -51.37 -6.01 29.29
C GLY A 998 -50.11 -6.32 28.47
N VAL A 999 -49.21 -5.34 28.31
CA VAL A 999 -47.94 -5.52 27.58
C VAL A 999 -47.00 -6.45 28.33
N CYS A 1000 -46.88 -6.31 29.66
CA CYS A 1000 -46.06 -7.20 30.48
C CYS A 1000 -46.54 -8.66 30.40
N LEU A 1001 -47.86 -8.88 30.33
CA LEU A 1001 -48.44 -10.21 30.14
C LEU A 1001 -48.01 -10.82 28.81
N ALA A 1002 -48.10 -10.06 27.71
CA ALA A 1002 -47.71 -10.51 26.38
C ALA A 1002 -46.22 -10.86 26.29
N GLN A 1003 -45.34 -10.03 26.85
CA GLN A 1003 -43.90 -10.31 26.90
C GLN A 1003 -43.57 -11.56 27.72
N ASN A 1004 -44.27 -11.79 28.83
CA ASN A 1004 -44.10 -13.02 29.61
C ASN A 1004 -44.50 -14.28 28.82
N LEU A 1005 -45.53 -14.19 27.98
CA LEU A 1005 -45.93 -15.30 27.11
C LEU A 1005 -44.89 -15.59 26.03
N GLU A 1006 -44.33 -14.55 25.40
CA GLU A 1006 -43.30 -14.67 24.36
C GLU A 1006 -41.99 -15.27 24.92
N VAL A 1007 -41.56 -14.80 26.10
CA VAL A 1007 -40.40 -15.36 26.80
C VAL A 1007 -40.63 -16.83 27.16
N ASN A 1008 -41.84 -17.18 27.63
CA ASN A 1008 -42.18 -18.58 27.87
C ASN A 1008 -42.04 -19.41 26.61
N GLU A 1009 -42.59 -18.99 25.46
CA GLU A 1009 -42.52 -19.73 24.21
C GLU A 1009 -41.06 -20.01 23.77
N VAL A 1010 -40.19 -19.02 23.90
CA VAL A 1010 -38.74 -19.16 23.63
C VAL A 1010 -38.07 -20.16 24.58
N VAL A 1011 -38.44 -20.12 25.86
CA VAL A 1011 -37.93 -21.08 26.86
C VAL A 1011 -38.41 -22.50 26.53
N TRP A 1012 -39.68 -22.69 26.17
CA TRP A 1012 -40.23 -23.99 25.73
C TRP A 1012 -39.56 -24.52 24.45
N ALA A 1013 -39.21 -23.65 23.50
CA ALA A 1013 -38.50 -24.04 22.29
C ALA A 1013 -37.08 -24.53 22.60
N ARG A 1014 -36.34 -23.84 23.49
CA ARG A 1014 -35.01 -24.28 23.94
C ARG A 1014 -35.05 -25.59 24.71
N LEU A 1015 -36.03 -25.76 25.61
CA LEU A 1015 -36.23 -27.02 26.34
C LEU A 1015 -36.46 -28.20 25.40
N ARG A 1016 -37.25 -28.03 24.33
CA ARG A 1016 -37.46 -29.06 23.31
C ARG A 1016 -36.19 -29.40 22.50
N SER A 1017 -35.35 -28.41 22.22
CA SER A 1017 -34.11 -28.62 21.45
C SER A 1017 -33.01 -29.36 22.20
N MET A 1018 -33.07 -29.44 23.53
CA MET A 1018 -32.07 -30.15 24.33
C MET A 1018 -32.24 -31.68 24.31
N GLY A 1019 -33.35 -32.21 23.76
CA GLY A 1019 -33.66 -33.64 23.73
C GLY A 1019 -34.02 -34.20 25.11
N GLY A 1020 -35.02 -35.08 25.16
CA GLY A 1020 -35.40 -35.77 26.40
C GLY A 1020 -34.71 -37.14 26.51
N ILE A 1021 -34.23 -37.49 27.71
CA ILE A 1021 -33.85 -38.87 28.03
C ILE A 1021 -35.13 -39.60 28.42
N ILE A 1022 -35.53 -40.61 27.64
CA ILE A 1022 -36.58 -41.55 28.05
C ILE A 1022 -35.95 -42.45 29.11
N GLN A 1023 -36.40 -42.30 30.35
CA GLN A 1023 -35.99 -43.17 31.45
C GLN A 1023 -36.97 -44.34 31.49
N ASP A 1024 -36.55 -45.50 30.96
CA ASP A 1024 -37.30 -46.75 31.12
C ASP A 1024 -37.35 -47.08 32.63
N GLU A 1025 -38.54 -47.06 33.22
CA GLU A 1025 -38.76 -47.50 34.58
C GLU A 1025 -38.53 -49.02 34.66
N SER A 1026 -37.39 -49.42 35.23
CA SER A 1026 -37.23 -50.78 35.74
C SER A 1026 -38.14 -50.94 36.96
N TYR A 1027 -39.31 -51.55 36.73
CA TYR A 1027 -40.16 -52.12 37.75
C TYR A 1027 -39.39 -53.25 38.45
N ASP A 1028 -38.82 -52.96 39.62
CA ASP A 1028 -38.65 -53.99 40.65
C ASP A 1028 -39.90 -53.98 41.53
N ASP A 1029 -40.66 -55.03 41.28
CA ASP A 1029 -41.71 -55.69 42.02
C ASP A 1029 -41.43 -55.76 43.54
N ASP A 1030 -42.42 -55.32 44.33
CA ASP A 1030 -42.77 -55.98 45.59
C ASP A 1030 -44.21 -55.57 45.99
N GLY A 1031 -45.17 -56.37 45.51
CA GLY A 1031 -46.32 -56.88 46.28
C GLY A 1031 -47.39 -55.89 46.77
N VAL A 1032 -48.63 -56.07 46.31
CA VAL A 1032 -49.63 -56.95 46.98
C VAL A 1032 -50.97 -56.88 46.23
N GLU A 1033 -51.53 -58.07 46.09
CA GLU A 1033 -52.79 -58.50 45.48
C GLU A 1033 -54.05 -57.70 45.85
N GLY A 1034 -55.03 -57.68 44.94
CA GLY A 1034 -56.39 -57.21 45.25
C GLY A 1034 -57.39 -57.18 44.09
N ASP A 1035 -57.65 -58.35 43.50
CA ASP A 1035 -58.96 -58.88 43.03
C ASP A 1035 -60.06 -57.94 42.44
N GLY A 1036 -60.63 -58.33 41.28
CA GLY A 1036 -62.02 -57.94 40.94
C GLY A 1036 -62.38 -57.54 39.49
N ASP A 1037 -62.49 -58.54 38.61
CA ASP A 1037 -63.58 -58.75 37.63
C ASP A 1037 -63.86 -57.77 36.44
N ARG A 1038 -63.39 -58.19 35.26
CA ARG A 1038 -64.03 -58.27 33.92
C ARG A 1038 -65.07 -57.21 33.47
N ARG A 1039 -64.83 -56.58 32.31
CA ARG A 1039 -65.42 -56.92 30.97
C ARG A 1039 -65.17 -55.84 29.88
N ASP A 1040 -64.48 -56.28 28.82
CA ASP A 1040 -64.81 -56.16 27.39
C ASP A 1040 -64.48 -54.90 26.54
N GLY A 1041 -63.78 -55.15 25.42
CA GLY A 1041 -63.59 -54.32 24.21
C GLY A 1041 -62.50 -53.25 24.29
N GLY A 1042 -61.31 -53.38 23.67
CA GLY A 1042 -61.06 -53.26 22.21
C GLY A 1042 -61.23 -51.78 21.78
N ASP A 1043 -60.27 -51.01 21.28
CA ASP A 1043 -58.96 -51.23 20.65
C ASP A 1043 -58.11 -49.94 20.81
N ASP A 1044 -56.80 -50.07 20.57
CA ASP A 1044 -55.77 -49.02 20.45
C ASP A 1044 -55.30 -48.26 21.70
N ALA A 1045 -54.59 -49.00 22.56
CA ALA A 1045 -53.58 -48.44 23.47
C ALA A 1045 -52.23 -48.31 22.72
N SER A 1046 -51.95 -47.13 22.17
CA SER A 1046 -50.58 -46.70 21.89
C SER A 1046 -49.95 -46.24 23.21
N LEU A 1047 -48.79 -46.83 23.52
CA LEU A 1047 -47.96 -46.64 24.70
C LEU A 1047 -48.04 -45.23 25.33
N VAL A 1048 -48.58 -45.20 26.55
CA VAL A 1048 -48.48 -44.09 27.49
C VAL A 1048 -47.01 -43.93 27.88
N VAL A 1049 -46.40 -42.83 27.45
CA VAL A 1049 -45.22 -42.27 28.12
C VAL A 1049 -45.78 -41.33 29.19
N GLU A 1050 -45.62 -41.69 30.46
CA GLU A 1050 -45.91 -40.79 31.57
C GLU A 1050 -44.92 -39.62 31.55
N GLU A 1051 -45.42 -38.42 31.21
CA GLU A 1051 -44.76 -37.18 31.58
C GLU A 1051 -44.82 -37.04 33.11
N LYS A 1052 -43.68 -37.22 33.79
CA LYS A 1052 -43.49 -36.67 35.13
C LYS A 1052 -43.64 -35.15 35.05
N LYS A 1053 -44.87 -34.68 35.36
CA LYS A 1053 -45.23 -33.29 35.61
C LYS A 1053 -44.27 -32.68 36.63
N LEU A 1054 -43.35 -31.84 36.16
CA LEU A 1054 -42.69 -30.88 37.03
C LEU A 1054 -43.68 -29.76 37.40
N VAL A 1055 -43.66 -29.44 38.69
CA VAL A 1055 -44.51 -28.55 39.48
C VAL A 1055 -44.96 -27.28 38.73
N PRO A 1056 -46.28 -27.03 38.60
CA PRO A 1056 -46.78 -25.75 38.11
C PRO A 1056 -46.54 -24.67 39.15
N LEU A 1057 -45.86 -23.58 38.75
CA LEU A 1057 -45.85 -22.34 39.51
C LEU A 1057 -47.29 -21.88 39.74
N PRO A 1058 -47.63 -21.41 40.96
CA PRO A 1058 -49.02 -21.20 41.37
C PRO A 1058 -49.72 -20.15 40.48
N PRO A 1059 -51.00 -20.36 40.12
CA PRO A 1059 -51.79 -19.36 39.43
C PRO A 1059 -52.01 -18.18 40.37
N VAL A 1060 -51.62 -16.98 39.93
CA VAL A 1060 -51.90 -15.75 40.67
C VAL A 1060 -53.38 -15.43 40.46
N ASP A 1061 -54.17 -15.63 41.52
CA ASP A 1061 -55.60 -15.37 41.58
C ASP A 1061 -55.96 -13.94 41.17
N ASP A 1062 -56.76 -13.83 40.11
CA ASP A 1062 -57.62 -12.68 39.83
C ASP A 1062 -58.71 -12.62 40.92
N ARG A 1063 -58.53 -11.80 41.96
CA ARG A 1063 -59.58 -11.12 42.76
C ARG A 1063 -59.01 -10.36 43.97
N SER A 1064 -58.58 -9.12 43.76
CA SER A 1064 -58.73 -8.06 44.77
C SER A 1064 -58.58 -6.69 44.10
N ALA A 1065 -59.71 -6.02 43.93
CA ALA A 1065 -59.77 -4.65 43.48
C ALA A 1065 -59.39 -3.68 44.62
N VAL A 1066 -58.86 -2.53 44.21
CA VAL A 1066 -58.82 -1.24 44.95
C VAL A 1066 -57.70 -1.10 46.01
N ASP A 1067 -56.62 -0.40 45.66
CA ASP A 1067 -56.45 1.00 46.09
C ASP A 1067 -55.45 1.75 45.20
N VAL A 1068 -55.87 2.94 44.77
CA VAL A 1068 -55.21 3.81 43.80
C VAL A 1068 -54.56 4.94 44.59
N ASP A 1069 -53.23 4.89 44.83
CA ASP A 1069 -52.40 6.08 45.12
C ASP A 1069 -50.93 5.75 45.45
N SER A 1070 -50.17 5.15 44.52
CA SER A 1070 -48.70 5.06 44.66
C SER A 1070 -48.00 4.89 43.30
N PRO A 1071 -47.34 5.93 42.76
CA PRO A 1071 -46.46 5.80 41.60
C PRO A 1071 -45.01 5.58 42.05
N ASN A 1072 -44.30 4.71 41.33
CA ASN A 1072 -42.84 4.42 41.37
C ASN A 1072 -42.34 3.34 42.34
N SER A 1073 -42.54 2.09 41.95
CA SER A 1073 -41.56 1.03 42.21
C SER A 1073 -41.50 0.05 41.04
N LEU A 1074 -40.91 0.50 39.93
CA LEU A 1074 -40.38 -0.38 38.89
C LEU A 1074 -38.85 -0.42 39.06
N PRO A 1075 -38.21 -1.59 39.21
CA PRO A 1075 -36.76 -1.69 39.20
C PRO A 1075 -36.22 -1.36 37.80
N ARG A 1076 -35.10 -0.65 37.79
CA ARG A 1076 -34.44 -0.16 36.56
C ARG A 1076 -33.78 -1.31 35.81
N LYS A 1077 -33.70 -1.15 34.49
CA LYS A 1077 -33.12 -2.03 33.45
C LYS A 1077 -31.71 -2.57 33.74
N ASP A 1078 -31.02 -2.06 34.75
CA ASP A 1078 -29.64 -2.41 35.11
C ASP A 1078 -29.54 -3.64 36.04
N GLU A 1079 -30.65 -4.17 36.59
CA GLU A 1079 -30.66 -5.42 37.37
C GLU A 1079 -30.89 -6.68 36.51
N MET A 1080 -31.32 -6.55 35.25
CA MET A 1080 -31.43 -7.68 34.31
C MET A 1080 -30.10 -8.05 33.66
N ASP A 1081 -29.18 -7.10 33.50
CA ASP A 1081 -27.89 -7.35 32.85
C ASP A 1081 -26.82 -7.92 33.81
N GLN A 1082 -27.01 -7.80 35.14
CA GLN A 1082 -26.08 -8.36 36.13
C GLN A 1082 -26.33 -9.84 36.47
N ALA A 1083 -27.50 -10.40 36.13
CA ALA A 1083 -27.74 -11.84 36.26
C ALA A 1083 -27.14 -12.65 35.08
N ALA A 1084 -26.86 -12.00 33.94
CA ALA A 1084 -26.37 -12.66 32.73
C ALA A 1084 -24.83 -12.79 32.65
N VAL A 1085 -24.08 -12.08 33.50
CA VAL A 1085 -22.59 -12.02 33.43
C VAL A 1085 -21.92 -12.89 34.52
N ALA A 1086 -22.67 -13.53 35.42
CA ALA A 1086 -22.12 -14.27 36.55
C ALA A 1086 -21.99 -15.80 36.37
N SER A 1087 -22.21 -16.37 35.17
CA SER A 1087 -22.19 -17.84 34.99
C SER A 1087 -21.36 -18.38 33.83
N PHE A 1088 -20.46 -17.58 33.23
CA PHE A 1088 -19.51 -18.06 32.22
C PHE A 1088 -18.06 -17.71 32.57
N THR A 1089 -17.56 -18.29 33.67
CA THR A 1089 -16.14 -18.64 33.80
C THR A 1089 -16.00 -19.90 34.66
N GLN A 1090 -15.13 -20.81 34.20
CA GLN A 1090 -14.68 -22.08 34.81
C GLN A 1090 -15.49 -23.36 34.52
N ARG A 1091 -15.16 -24.05 33.40
CA ARG A 1091 -14.26 -25.23 33.40
C ARG A 1091 -14.28 -25.97 32.06
N GLU A 1092 -13.11 -26.08 31.43
CA GLU A 1092 -12.69 -27.26 30.65
C GLU A 1092 -11.48 -27.91 31.38
N PHE A 1093 -11.29 -29.22 31.16
CA PHE A 1093 -10.52 -30.25 31.89
C PHE A 1093 -11.27 -30.89 33.09
N ALA A 1094 -11.60 -32.18 33.09
CA ALA A 1094 -11.10 -33.35 32.34
C ALA A 1094 -12.12 -34.00 31.39
#